data_AF-A0A7X8GGC2-F1
#
_entry.id   AF-A0A7X8GGC2-F1
#
_cell.length_a   1.000
_cell.length_b   1.000
_cell.length_c   1.000
_cell.angle_alpha   90.00
_cell.angle_beta   90.00
_cell.angle_gamma   90.00
#
_symmetry.space_group_name_H-M   'P 1'
#
loop_
_entity.id
_entity.type
_entity.pdbx_description
1 polymer ?
#
loop_
_entity_poly.entity_id
_entity_poly.type
_entity_poly.pdbx_seq_one_letter_code
_entity_poly.pdbx_strand_id
1 'polypeptide(L)'
;MRPGGILRIHRGHLMLSSLAVALILWVLTLIGPGVMSAEKAGEGPPPPPAAVDEYGNPWKAVVQEEALQRAHLVPPAVKEVLRETPAQRKKRLEGKPVTLNDQKFSYLVLESPLINEEEDQFTGVRFMHKKHAAVLGDCMGCHHFRPAEPDASEIVRCSACHRKSFEPDRADRIGLKAAYHRQCMDCHKERNQGPVGCTECHAKKVPDHTKLVKLPEKPSPMEVTRECLRCHDNQGEEMLKSAHWLWRGPSPFTEGHEKNVHLGKATNTINNFCIALPSNWPRCTSCHAGYGWRDGSFDFSDKSRIDCLVCHDTTETYAKAPPGAGMPYPEVDLVKVAQNVGKPSRKTCGDCHFSGGGGDAVKHGDMNSILYYPTKECDVHMGGMNFQCQECHKTRNHQIMGRSLSAPVAEGSRSCENCHTAVPHPESSGNLLAHHLNRHTTHIACNTCHSPIYAKCRATKTWWDWSKAGDKSRKPAMDHYGMPDYSWMKGEFRWKESAKPDYQWYNGKVRRYVLGDPIGTEAIIKLTEPVGAMRDPSSKITPFKLMEGIQMADARQDMLIVLHLFGPGGYWDKLDWQTAFHNGMKAAGLSYSGDHKWVRTIMYWGLKHEVTPKDRALSCVQCHSSLKDELSCGRCHQQRGNLDFKELARRGIDFKVLHSRGRDTLNLAEVTDYIDFQKLGYAGDPVLVGGRFKQLPLGKPPVLGEEKAGSLKE
;
A
#
# COMPACT_ATOMS: atom_id res chain seq x y z
N MET A 1 -10.45 -9.16 -91.01
CA MET A 1 -10.63 -10.63 -90.92
C MET A 1 -9.75 -11.18 -89.80
N ARG A 2 -10.09 -12.33 -89.20
CA ARG A 2 -9.13 -13.26 -88.53
C ARG A 2 -8.37 -14.05 -89.62
N PRO A 3 -7.25 -14.79 -89.39
CA PRO A 3 -6.68 -15.39 -88.15
C PRO A 3 -5.29 -14.81 -87.79
N GLY A 4 -4.46 -15.31 -86.86
CA GLY A 4 -4.56 -16.43 -85.90
C GLY A 4 -3.40 -17.45 -86.01
N GLY A 5 -2.57 -17.60 -84.97
CA GLY A 5 -1.38 -18.48 -85.00
C GLY A 5 -0.70 -18.73 -83.64
N ILE A 6 -0.45 -20.00 -83.35
CA ILE A 6 0.10 -20.68 -82.14
C ILE A 6 1.64 -20.39 -82.03
N LEU A 7 2.39 -20.33 -80.90
CA LEU A 7 2.57 -21.29 -79.77
C LEU A 7 3.25 -20.66 -78.51
N ARG A 8 3.18 -21.39 -77.38
CA ARG A 8 3.75 -21.19 -76.00
C ARG A 8 5.14 -20.51 -75.86
N ILE A 9 5.34 -19.73 -74.77
CA ILE A 9 6.17 -20.05 -73.56
C ILE A 9 6.10 -18.93 -72.47
N HIS A 10 6.62 -19.22 -71.26
CA HIS A 10 6.62 -18.55 -69.93
C HIS A 10 6.99 -17.04 -69.73
N ARG A 11 6.62 -16.57 -68.52
CA ARG A 11 7.18 -15.47 -67.65
C ARG A 11 6.92 -13.98 -67.98
N GLY A 12 6.73 -13.17 -66.92
CA GLY A 12 7.48 -11.90 -66.79
C GLY A 12 6.76 -10.58 -66.38
N HIS A 13 6.52 -10.38 -65.08
CA HIS A 13 6.65 -9.14 -64.28
C HIS A 13 6.79 -7.69 -64.88
N LEU A 14 6.01 -6.77 -64.26
CA LEU A 14 6.34 -5.43 -63.69
C LEU A 14 6.53 -4.13 -64.53
N MET A 15 5.91 -3.05 -63.99
CA MET A 15 6.42 -1.65 -63.83
C MET A 15 6.58 -0.73 -65.08
N LEU A 16 6.76 0.62 -64.99
CA LEU A 16 7.00 1.53 -63.84
C LEU A 16 6.50 2.99 -64.09
N SER A 17 6.06 3.71 -63.03
CA SER A 17 6.05 5.19 -62.83
C SER A 17 5.53 5.51 -61.39
N SER A 18 5.77 6.60 -60.63
CA SER A 18 6.45 7.93 -60.72
C SER A 18 5.65 9.13 -61.30
N LEU A 19 5.63 10.36 -60.72
CA LEU A 19 6.06 10.84 -59.39
C LEU A 19 5.09 11.89 -58.76
N ALA A 20 5.56 12.88 -57.97
CA ALA A 20 4.84 13.38 -56.76
C ALA A 20 5.17 14.84 -56.31
N VAL A 21 4.82 15.21 -55.05
CA VAL A 21 5.24 16.38 -54.20
C VAL A 21 4.21 17.53 -53.96
N ALA A 22 4.08 17.96 -52.67
CA ALA A 22 3.64 19.28 -52.14
C ALA A 22 2.15 19.75 -52.25
N LEU A 23 1.55 20.60 -51.39
CA LEU A 23 1.82 21.08 -50.00
C LEU A 23 0.52 21.72 -49.38
N ILE A 24 0.48 21.91 -48.04
CA ILE A 24 -0.34 22.92 -47.27
C ILE A 24 -1.89 22.79 -47.26
N LEU A 25 -2.67 23.24 -46.25
CA LEU A 25 -2.59 23.28 -44.77
C LEU A 25 -3.92 23.88 -44.22
N TRP A 26 -4.70 23.20 -43.36
CA TRP A 26 -5.37 23.73 -42.14
C TRP A 26 -6.30 22.73 -41.43
N VAL A 27 -6.51 22.97 -40.14
CA VAL A 27 -7.19 22.08 -39.18
C VAL A 27 -8.69 22.38 -39.11
N LEU A 28 -9.51 21.33 -38.97
CA LEU A 28 -10.79 21.44 -38.25
C LEU A 28 -11.13 20.11 -37.54
N THR A 29 -11.09 20.13 -36.22
CA THR A 29 -11.44 19.00 -35.35
C THR A 29 -12.94 18.96 -35.09
N LEU A 30 -13.54 17.76 -35.16
CA LEU A 30 -14.81 17.48 -34.51
C LEU A 30 -14.76 16.09 -33.86
N ILE A 31 -14.83 16.09 -32.53
CA ILE A 31 -14.71 14.89 -31.68
C ILE A 31 -16.11 14.30 -31.49
N GLY A 32 -16.31 13.05 -31.92
CA GLY A 32 -17.52 12.30 -31.62
C GLY A 32 -17.58 11.89 -30.13
N PRO A 33 -18.73 11.98 -29.46
CA PRO A 33 -18.83 11.65 -28.04
C PRO A 33 -18.65 10.15 -27.79
N GLY A 34 -17.66 9.79 -26.97
CA GLY A 34 -17.37 8.40 -26.61
C GLY A 34 -18.52 7.75 -25.84
N VAL A 35 -19.26 6.86 -26.50
CA VAL A 35 -20.29 6.05 -25.84
C VAL A 35 -19.63 4.96 -25.01
N MET A 36 -19.58 5.13 -23.69
CA MET A 36 -19.18 4.05 -22.78
C MET A 36 -20.26 2.95 -22.75
N SER A 37 -20.12 2.00 -23.68
CA SER A 37 -20.81 0.72 -23.66
C SER A 37 -20.55 0.00 -22.34
N ALA A 38 -21.46 -0.89 -21.93
CA ALA A 38 -21.08 -1.99 -21.05
C ALA A 38 -19.89 -2.73 -21.69
N GLU A 39 -18.86 -3.03 -20.90
CA GLU A 39 -17.57 -3.56 -21.39
C GLU A 39 -17.78 -4.84 -22.21
N LYS A 40 -17.59 -4.75 -23.53
CA LYS A 40 -17.36 -5.93 -24.36
C LYS A 40 -15.98 -6.47 -24.01
N ALA A 41 -15.89 -7.73 -23.62
CA ALA A 41 -14.60 -8.43 -23.64
C ALA A 41 -14.17 -8.56 -25.11
N GLY A 42 -13.20 -7.76 -25.55
CA GLY A 42 -12.86 -7.68 -26.98
C GLY A 42 -11.65 -6.81 -27.36
N GLU A 43 -10.82 -6.37 -26.41
CA GLU A 43 -9.60 -5.58 -26.68
C GLU A 43 -8.31 -6.29 -26.22
N GLY A 44 -8.39 -7.61 -25.97
CA GLY A 44 -7.28 -8.41 -25.46
C GLY A 44 -6.87 -8.07 -24.01
N PRO A 45 -5.73 -8.59 -23.53
CA PRO A 45 -5.16 -8.20 -22.25
C PRO A 45 -4.70 -6.73 -22.27
N PRO A 46 -4.87 -5.97 -21.18
CA PRO A 46 -4.32 -4.62 -21.09
C PRO A 46 -2.79 -4.65 -21.24
N PRO A 47 -2.18 -3.65 -21.90
CA PRO A 47 -0.73 -3.57 -22.02
C PRO A 47 -0.06 -3.42 -20.64
N PRO A 48 1.23 -3.82 -20.52
CA PRO A 48 2.02 -3.52 -19.33
C PRO A 48 1.96 -2.03 -18.97
N PRO A 49 1.91 -1.68 -17.67
CA PRO A 49 1.91 -0.28 -17.25
C PRO A 49 3.21 0.39 -17.70
N ALA A 50 3.11 1.58 -18.28
CA ALA A 50 4.30 2.34 -18.65
C ALA A 50 5.12 2.68 -17.39
N ALA A 51 6.44 2.51 -17.44
CA ALA A 51 7.37 2.80 -16.35
C ALA A 51 7.59 4.32 -16.18
N VAL A 52 6.51 5.03 -15.87
CA VAL A 52 6.46 6.49 -15.67
C VAL A 52 5.80 6.86 -14.35
N ASP A 53 6.19 8.01 -13.81
CA ASP A 53 5.64 8.55 -12.56
C ASP A 53 4.26 9.22 -12.74
N GLU A 54 3.67 9.72 -11.65
CA GLU A 54 2.36 10.40 -11.69
C GLU A 54 2.32 11.72 -12.48
N TYR A 55 3.46 12.20 -13.00
CA TYR A 55 3.58 13.37 -13.87
C TYR A 55 4.00 12.98 -15.31
N GLY A 56 4.13 11.69 -15.60
CA GLY A 56 4.51 11.16 -16.92
C GLY A 56 6.02 11.08 -17.19
N ASN A 57 6.88 11.35 -16.21
CA ASN A 57 8.33 11.25 -16.39
C ASN A 57 8.80 9.78 -16.30
N PRO A 58 9.88 9.37 -17.01
CA PRO A 58 10.49 8.05 -16.84
C PRO A 58 10.85 7.77 -15.37
N TRP A 59 10.26 6.72 -14.80
CA TRP A 59 10.31 6.49 -13.36
C TRP A 59 11.66 5.96 -12.88
N LYS A 60 12.07 6.41 -11.69
CA LYS A 60 13.27 5.95 -10.97
C LYS A 60 13.05 5.88 -9.47
N ALA A 61 13.54 4.81 -8.85
CA ALA A 61 13.51 4.64 -7.41
C ALA A 61 14.80 5.18 -6.78
N VAL A 62 14.96 6.51 -6.81
CA VAL A 62 16.22 7.21 -6.50
C VAL A 62 16.91 6.72 -5.23
N VAL A 63 16.17 6.50 -4.12
CA VAL A 63 16.77 6.07 -2.84
C VAL A 63 17.23 4.61 -2.87
N GLN A 64 16.61 3.76 -3.71
CA GLN A 64 17.07 2.39 -3.95
C GLN A 64 18.25 2.34 -4.92
N GLU A 65 18.21 3.12 -6.01
CA GLU A 65 19.29 3.20 -7.00
C GLU A 65 20.58 3.72 -6.36
N GLU A 66 20.51 4.82 -5.61
CA GLU A 66 21.63 5.31 -4.80
C GLU A 66 22.16 4.26 -3.82
N ALA A 67 21.28 3.49 -3.19
CA ALA A 67 21.68 2.49 -2.19
C ALA A 67 22.36 1.27 -2.83
N LEU A 68 21.94 0.86 -4.02
CA LEU A 68 22.58 -0.18 -4.83
C LEU A 68 23.93 0.29 -5.37
N GLN A 69 23.97 1.44 -6.06
CA GLN A 69 25.23 2.06 -6.51
C GLN A 69 26.24 2.16 -5.37
N ARG A 70 25.78 2.61 -4.19
CA ARG A 70 26.60 2.69 -2.98
C ARG A 70 27.09 1.31 -2.51
N ALA A 71 26.29 0.25 -2.62
CA ALA A 71 26.67 -1.11 -2.26
C ALA A 71 27.73 -1.71 -3.20
N HIS A 72 27.60 -1.50 -4.51
CA HIS A 72 28.54 -2.01 -5.53
C HIS A 72 29.92 -1.34 -5.50
N LEU A 73 30.05 -0.15 -4.89
CA LEU A 73 31.36 0.48 -4.65
C LEU A 73 32.23 -0.34 -3.67
N VAL A 74 33.27 -0.99 -4.19
CA VAL A 74 34.32 -1.62 -3.39
C VAL A 74 35.31 -0.54 -2.91
N PRO A 75 35.42 -0.26 -1.60
CA PRO A 75 36.37 0.74 -1.10
C PRO A 75 37.83 0.26 -1.21
N PRO A 76 38.82 1.17 -1.11
CA PRO A 76 40.23 0.81 -0.97
C PRO A 76 40.49 -0.19 0.17
N ALA A 77 41.58 -0.96 0.02
CA ALA A 77 41.92 -2.04 0.94
C ALA A 77 42.71 -1.50 2.15
N VAL A 78 42.09 -1.47 3.32
CA VAL A 78 42.74 -0.98 4.55
C VAL A 78 43.78 -1.99 5.03
N LYS A 79 45.04 -1.56 5.09
CA LYS A 79 46.15 -2.37 5.60
C LYS A 79 46.18 -2.33 7.13
N GLU A 80 46.38 -1.16 7.71
CA GLU A 80 46.54 -0.97 9.16
C GLU A 80 45.28 -0.38 9.81
N VAL A 81 45.04 -0.72 11.08
CA VAL A 81 43.86 -0.28 11.84
C VAL A 81 44.24 0.10 13.27
N LEU A 82 43.59 1.14 13.80
CA LEU A 82 43.77 1.56 15.18
C LEU A 82 42.99 0.63 16.13
N ARG A 83 43.73 -0.25 16.82
CA ARG A 83 43.22 -1.24 17.79
C ARG A 83 43.08 -0.63 19.19
N GLU A 84 42.27 0.43 19.30
CA GLU A 84 41.96 1.10 20.57
C GLU A 84 40.92 0.32 21.39
N THR A 85 41.04 0.32 22.72
CA THR A 85 39.92 -0.04 23.59
C THR A 85 38.80 1.01 23.51
N PRO A 86 37.53 0.69 23.84
CA PRO A 86 36.44 1.66 23.87
C PRO A 86 36.74 2.88 24.78
N ALA A 87 37.47 2.68 25.88
CA ALA A 87 37.88 3.77 26.77
C ALA A 87 38.92 4.70 26.12
N GLN A 88 39.94 4.15 25.46
CA GLN A 88 40.95 4.94 24.74
C GLN A 88 40.32 5.71 23.57
N ARG A 89 39.49 5.04 22.76
CA ARG A 89 38.80 5.68 21.62
C ARG A 89 37.81 6.75 22.07
N LYS A 90 37.05 6.51 23.14
CA LYS A 90 36.20 7.53 23.76
C LYS A 90 37.02 8.74 24.18
N LYS A 91 38.16 8.54 24.86
CA LYS A 91 39.06 9.62 25.28
C LYS A 91 39.63 10.41 24.10
N ARG A 92 40.02 9.73 23.01
CA ARG A 92 40.48 10.39 21.77
C ARG A 92 39.38 11.20 21.08
N LEU A 93 38.11 10.83 21.27
CA LEU A 93 36.92 11.51 20.74
C LEU A 93 36.26 12.49 21.74
N GLU A 94 36.89 12.78 22.88
CA GLU A 94 36.41 13.81 23.82
C GLU A 94 36.33 15.17 23.11
N GLY A 95 35.13 15.75 23.08
CA GLY A 95 34.81 16.98 22.34
C GLY A 95 34.35 16.77 20.88
N LYS A 96 34.52 15.58 20.28
CA LYS A 96 34.02 15.23 18.94
C LYS A 96 33.44 13.80 18.86
N PRO A 97 32.43 13.45 19.69
CA PRO A 97 31.77 12.15 19.61
C PRO A 97 31.01 11.99 18.29
N VAL A 98 30.99 10.78 17.74
CA VAL A 98 30.18 10.44 16.56
C VAL A 98 28.75 10.12 16.99
N THR A 99 27.76 10.80 16.41
CA THR A 99 26.36 10.78 16.85
C THR A 99 25.38 10.37 15.75
N LEU A 100 24.09 10.28 16.09
CA LEU A 100 23.01 10.11 15.10
C LEU A 100 22.87 11.29 14.12
N ASN A 101 23.40 12.48 14.45
CA ASN A 101 23.40 13.62 13.54
C ASN A 101 24.39 13.45 12.39
N ASP A 102 25.46 12.69 12.61
CA ASP A 102 26.52 12.39 11.63
C ASP A 102 26.10 11.28 10.63
N GLN A 103 24.90 10.69 10.82
CA GLN A 103 24.39 9.63 9.97
C GLN A 103 23.94 10.15 8.59
N LYS A 104 24.87 10.13 7.63
CA LYS A 104 24.62 10.53 6.23
C LYS A 104 23.55 9.70 5.50
N PHE A 105 23.40 8.41 5.85
CA PHE A 105 22.50 7.49 5.13
C PHE A 105 21.58 6.73 6.09
N SER A 106 20.27 6.95 6.02
CA SER A 106 19.28 6.25 6.85
C SER A 106 18.90 4.85 6.33
N TYR A 107 19.14 4.58 5.05
CA TYR A 107 18.85 3.33 4.34
C TYR A 107 20.07 2.91 3.51
N LEU A 108 20.33 1.61 3.46
CA LEU A 108 21.41 0.97 2.71
C LEU A 108 20.92 -0.37 2.13
N VAL A 109 21.57 -0.86 1.08
CA VAL A 109 21.52 -2.28 0.69
C VAL A 109 22.86 -2.90 1.08
N LEU A 110 22.83 -4.06 1.73
CA LEU A 110 24.00 -4.88 2.01
C LEU A 110 24.14 -5.92 0.89
N GLU A 111 24.83 -5.51 -0.15
CA GLU A 111 25.29 -6.31 -1.28
C GLU A 111 26.77 -5.97 -1.53
N SER A 112 27.55 -6.88 -2.12
CA SER A 112 28.95 -6.58 -2.42
C SER A 112 29.48 -7.50 -3.52
N PRO A 113 30.14 -6.98 -4.57
CA PRO A 113 30.82 -7.80 -5.58
C PRO A 113 31.76 -8.83 -4.95
N LEU A 114 32.47 -8.44 -3.89
CA LEU A 114 33.39 -9.31 -3.13
C LEU A 114 32.73 -10.57 -2.52
N ILE A 115 31.42 -10.56 -2.29
CA ILE A 115 30.67 -11.74 -1.81
C ILE A 115 30.11 -12.50 -3.01
N ASN A 116 29.56 -11.80 -4.00
CA ASN A 116 28.97 -12.42 -5.19
C ASN A 116 30.03 -13.15 -6.05
N GLU A 117 31.32 -12.77 -5.95
CA GLU A 117 32.48 -13.51 -6.49
C GLU A 117 32.73 -14.86 -5.79
N GLU A 118 32.27 -15.05 -4.55
CA GLU A 118 32.40 -16.30 -3.78
C GLU A 118 31.10 -17.14 -3.84
N GLU A 119 29.93 -16.50 -3.70
CA GLU A 119 28.62 -17.15 -3.71
C GLU A 119 27.49 -16.15 -4.06
N ASP A 120 26.73 -16.45 -5.11
CA ASP A 120 25.70 -15.54 -5.66
C ASP A 120 24.25 -16.09 -5.54
N GLN A 121 23.99 -16.97 -4.56
CA GLN A 121 22.68 -17.66 -4.41
C GLN A 121 21.52 -16.77 -3.90
N PHE A 122 21.83 -15.58 -3.38
CA PHE A 122 20.90 -14.72 -2.63
C PHE A 122 20.90 -13.28 -3.16
N THR A 123 19.82 -12.53 -2.89
CA THR A 123 19.80 -11.07 -3.12
C THR A 123 20.34 -10.30 -1.91
N GLY A 124 20.84 -9.08 -2.12
CA GLY A 124 21.31 -8.20 -1.06
C GLY A 124 20.24 -7.87 0.00
N VAL A 125 20.67 -7.57 1.22
CA VAL A 125 19.79 -7.31 2.37
C VAL A 125 19.43 -5.83 2.46
N ARG A 126 18.14 -5.50 2.54
CA ARG A 126 17.67 -4.13 2.79
C ARG A 126 17.91 -3.74 4.25
N PHE A 127 18.80 -2.79 4.50
CA PHE A 127 19.25 -2.42 5.85
C PHE A 127 18.80 -1.02 6.26
N MET A 128 17.88 -0.98 7.23
CA MET A 128 17.40 0.25 7.87
C MET A 128 18.44 0.80 8.84
N HIS A 129 19.52 1.38 8.32
CA HIS A 129 20.64 1.90 9.11
C HIS A 129 20.19 2.87 10.22
N LYS A 130 19.18 3.73 9.98
CA LYS A 130 18.64 4.61 11.03
C LYS A 130 17.96 3.85 12.17
N LYS A 131 17.27 2.73 11.89
CA LYS A 131 16.67 1.89 12.94
C LYS A 131 17.78 1.33 13.86
N HIS A 132 18.80 0.73 13.26
CA HIS A 132 19.89 0.08 14.00
C HIS A 132 20.72 1.10 14.79
N ALA A 133 21.08 2.24 14.19
CA ALA A 133 21.80 3.30 14.90
C ALA A 133 20.99 3.84 16.09
N ALA A 134 19.68 4.06 15.95
CA ALA A 134 18.83 4.52 17.04
C ALA A 134 18.59 3.46 18.14
N VAL A 135 18.65 2.17 17.81
CA VAL A 135 18.52 1.03 18.75
C VAL A 135 19.84 0.72 19.46
N LEU A 136 20.98 1.06 18.87
CA LEU A 136 22.31 0.94 19.48
C LEU A 136 22.66 2.15 20.35
N GLY A 137 22.31 3.36 19.90
CA GLY A 137 22.72 4.64 20.52
C GLY A 137 24.20 5.00 20.28
N ASP A 138 25.06 4.00 20.08
CA ASP A 138 26.49 4.12 19.79
C ASP A 138 26.84 3.53 18.41
N CYS A 139 27.48 4.35 17.56
CA CYS A 139 27.97 3.93 16.25
C CYS A 139 29.16 2.96 16.32
N MET A 140 29.95 2.98 17.40
CA MET A 140 31.11 2.11 17.59
C MET A 140 30.71 0.63 17.77
N GLY A 141 29.46 0.35 18.17
CA GLY A 141 28.89 -1.01 18.26
C GLY A 141 28.81 -1.77 16.93
N CYS A 142 29.03 -1.10 15.79
CA CYS A 142 29.27 -1.73 14.49
C CYS A 142 30.53 -1.20 13.79
N HIS A 143 30.86 0.09 13.94
CA HIS A 143 32.09 0.68 13.40
C HIS A 143 33.24 0.56 14.42
N HIS A 144 33.56 -0.69 14.77
CA HIS A 144 34.46 -1.05 15.88
C HIS A 144 35.91 -0.52 15.76
N PHE A 145 36.54 -0.66 14.59
CA PHE A 145 37.88 -0.13 14.29
C PHE A 145 37.82 0.87 13.14
N ARG A 146 38.80 1.79 13.09
CA ARG A 146 39.05 2.69 11.96
C ARG A 146 40.44 2.42 11.34
N PRO A 147 40.72 2.89 10.11
CA PRO A 147 42.07 2.86 9.53
C PRO A 147 43.09 3.62 10.40
N ALA A 148 44.38 3.31 10.24
CA ALA A 148 45.43 3.91 11.07
C ALA A 148 45.69 5.39 10.73
N GLU A 149 45.50 5.77 9.47
CA GLU A 149 45.77 7.09 8.89
C GLU A 149 45.07 8.20 9.69
N PRO A 150 45.77 9.27 10.16
CA PRO A 150 45.21 10.24 11.10
C PRO A 150 43.88 10.87 10.66
N ASP A 151 43.75 11.19 9.38
CA ASP A 151 42.59 11.83 8.74
C ASP A 151 41.44 10.86 8.39
N ALA A 152 41.62 9.55 8.57
CA ALA A 152 40.61 8.55 8.22
C ALA A 152 39.30 8.70 9.01
N SER A 153 38.18 8.45 8.32
CA SER A 153 36.84 8.46 8.91
C SER A 153 36.70 7.47 10.09
N GLU A 154 36.14 7.92 11.20
CA GLU A 154 35.74 7.06 12.33
C GLU A 154 34.70 5.99 11.95
N ILE A 155 33.93 6.26 10.89
CA ILE A 155 32.96 5.34 10.29
C ILE A 155 33.51 4.88 8.93
N VAL A 156 33.91 3.61 8.84
CA VAL A 156 34.27 2.94 7.59
C VAL A 156 33.37 1.74 7.33
N ARG A 157 33.30 1.32 6.05
CA ARG A 157 32.55 0.13 5.63
C ARG A 157 33.27 -1.14 6.10
N CYS A 158 32.50 -2.17 6.47
CA CYS A 158 33.03 -3.51 6.74
C CYS A 158 33.92 -4.01 5.58
N SER A 159 33.50 -3.74 4.34
CA SER A 159 34.19 -4.13 3.11
C SER A 159 35.54 -3.44 2.86
N ALA A 160 35.94 -2.44 3.65
CA ALA A 160 37.28 -1.84 3.55
C ALA A 160 38.35 -2.67 4.30
N CYS A 161 37.97 -3.28 5.42
CA CYS A 161 38.86 -4.05 6.29
C CYS A 161 38.69 -5.57 6.11
N HIS A 162 37.45 -6.03 5.89
CA HIS A 162 37.08 -7.41 5.60
C HIS A 162 36.89 -7.60 4.10
N ARG A 163 37.53 -8.60 3.51
CA ARG A 163 37.54 -8.89 2.07
C ARG A 163 37.04 -10.31 1.82
N LYS A 164 37.71 -11.05 0.93
CA LYS A 164 37.43 -12.46 0.64
C LYS A 164 37.68 -13.33 1.87
N SER A 165 37.05 -14.48 1.88
CA SER A 165 37.34 -15.58 2.79
C SER A 165 38.72 -16.15 2.44
N PHE A 166 39.59 -16.35 3.44
CA PHE A 166 40.95 -16.92 3.26
C PHE A 166 41.94 -16.05 2.44
N GLU A 167 41.88 -14.72 2.54
CA GLU A 167 42.91 -13.83 1.95
C GLU A 167 44.25 -13.94 2.73
N PRO A 168 45.35 -14.48 2.15
CA PRO A 168 46.56 -14.81 2.91
C PRO A 168 47.22 -13.61 3.60
N ASP A 169 47.31 -12.48 2.89
CA ASP A 169 47.90 -11.22 3.38
C ASP A 169 47.08 -10.56 4.51
N ARG A 170 45.90 -11.10 4.84
CA ARG A 170 45.00 -10.63 5.91
C ARG A 170 44.41 -11.79 6.74
N ALA A 171 45.23 -12.80 7.03
CA ALA A 171 44.87 -13.89 7.94
C ALA A 171 44.46 -13.43 9.36
N ASP A 172 44.70 -12.17 9.75
CA ASP A 172 44.19 -11.56 10.99
C ASP A 172 42.67 -11.26 10.97
N ARG A 173 41.98 -11.47 9.85
CA ARG A 173 40.58 -11.06 9.62
C ARG A 173 39.73 -12.17 9.01
N ILE A 174 38.49 -12.25 9.47
CA ILE A 174 37.43 -13.04 8.82
C ILE A 174 36.95 -12.36 7.53
N GLY A 175 36.46 -13.16 6.57
CA GLY A 175 35.87 -12.66 5.32
C GLY A 175 34.59 -11.84 5.54
N LEU A 176 34.23 -11.01 4.56
CA LEU A 176 33.16 -10.01 4.65
C LEU A 176 31.79 -10.61 4.96
N LYS A 177 31.46 -11.76 4.38
CA LYS A 177 30.22 -12.51 4.66
C LYS A 177 30.14 -12.91 6.15
N ALA A 178 31.22 -13.45 6.70
CA ALA A 178 31.31 -13.82 8.11
C ALA A 178 31.27 -12.59 9.04
N ALA A 179 31.88 -11.47 8.64
CA ALA A 179 31.84 -10.22 9.39
C ALA A 179 30.41 -9.67 9.54
N TYR A 180 29.63 -9.62 8.44
CA TYR A 180 28.21 -9.23 8.50
C TYR A 180 27.37 -10.21 9.32
N HIS A 181 27.52 -11.53 9.09
CA HIS A 181 26.72 -12.54 9.80
C HIS A 181 26.97 -12.49 11.31
N ARG A 182 28.22 -12.45 11.76
CA ARG A 182 28.57 -12.30 13.19
C ARG A 182 27.95 -11.02 13.77
N GLN A 183 28.26 -9.87 13.17
CA GLN A 183 27.83 -8.56 13.68
C GLN A 183 26.30 -8.39 13.76
N CYS A 184 25.55 -8.91 12.79
CA CYS A 184 24.10 -8.77 12.75
C CYS A 184 23.39 -9.91 13.51
N MET A 185 23.72 -11.17 13.26
CA MET A 185 22.99 -12.31 13.81
C MET A 185 23.23 -12.46 15.30
N ASP A 186 24.44 -12.19 15.81
CA ASP A 186 24.71 -12.36 17.24
C ASP A 186 24.04 -11.24 18.06
N CYS A 187 24.09 -9.99 17.58
CA CYS A 187 23.29 -8.89 18.14
C CYS A 187 21.78 -9.18 18.13
N HIS A 188 21.24 -9.78 17.06
CA HIS A 188 19.83 -10.17 17.00
C HIS A 188 19.47 -11.30 17.99
N LYS A 189 20.37 -12.28 18.19
CA LYS A 189 20.19 -13.34 19.21
C LYS A 189 20.26 -12.77 20.63
N GLU A 190 21.32 -12.03 20.95
CA GLU A 190 21.59 -11.43 22.26
C GLU A 190 20.43 -10.54 22.73
N ARG A 191 19.88 -9.72 21.82
CA ARG A 191 18.76 -8.83 22.11
C ARG A 191 17.38 -9.48 21.94
N ASN A 192 17.33 -10.74 21.47
CA ASN A 192 16.12 -11.44 21.02
C ASN A 192 15.26 -10.58 20.07
N GLN A 193 15.92 -9.88 19.14
CA GLN A 193 15.34 -8.81 18.31
C GLN A 193 15.97 -8.80 16.91
N GLY A 194 15.26 -9.36 15.93
CA GLY A 194 15.62 -9.31 14.52
C GLY A 194 15.69 -10.68 13.85
N PRO A 195 15.84 -10.72 12.51
CA PRO A 195 15.96 -11.96 11.75
C PRO A 195 17.27 -12.70 12.07
N VAL A 196 17.20 -14.04 12.16
CA VAL A 196 18.36 -14.91 12.39
C VAL A 196 18.44 -16.08 11.40
N GLY A 197 17.36 -16.39 10.68
CA GLY A 197 17.38 -17.34 9.57
C GLY A 197 17.88 -16.72 8.26
N CYS A 198 18.60 -17.48 7.44
CA CYS A 198 19.17 -17.01 6.18
C CYS A 198 18.12 -16.37 5.26
N THR A 199 16.95 -17.01 5.14
CA THR A 199 15.81 -16.56 4.31
C THR A 199 15.00 -15.41 4.92
N GLU A 200 15.33 -14.96 6.14
CA GLU A 200 14.67 -13.84 6.81
C GLU A 200 15.38 -12.51 6.52
N CYS A 201 16.70 -12.55 6.32
CA CYS A 201 17.50 -11.44 5.80
C CYS A 201 17.53 -11.41 4.26
N HIS A 202 17.74 -12.57 3.63
CA HIS A 202 17.94 -12.69 2.19
C HIS A 202 16.79 -13.41 1.50
N ALA A 203 16.26 -12.82 0.42
CA ALA A 203 15.46 -13.60 -0.52
C ALA A 203 16.39 -14.39 -1.46
N LYS A 204 16.17 -15.70 -1.62
CA LYS A 204 16.88 -16.53 -2.62
C LYS A 204 16.78 -15.91 -4.02
N LYS A 205 17.76 -16.13 -4.90
CA LYS A 205 17.57 -15.86 -6.33
C LYS A 205 16.58 -16.86 -6.94
N VAL A 206 15.92 -16.45 -8.02
CA VAL A 206 14.96 -17.29 -8.75
C VAL A 206 15.77 -18.15 -9.74
N PRO A 207 15.52 -19.47 -9.85
CA PRO A 207 16.19 -20.29 -10.85
C PRO A 207 15.70 -19.97 -12.26
N ASP A 208 16.48 -20.37 -13.27
CA ASP A 208 16.17 -20.12 -14.68
C ASP A 208 15.04 -21.04 -15.18
N HIS A 209 13.80 -20.54 -15.11
CA HIS A 209 12.61 -21.29 -15.51
C HIS A 209 12.55 -21.60 -17.01
N THR A 210 13.28 -20.88 -17.87
CA THR A 210 13.37 -21.19 -19.32
C THR A 210 13.93 -22.58 -19.60
N LYS A 211 14.75 -23.11 -18.68
CA LYS A 211 15.37 -24.45 -18.73
C LYS A 211 14.62 -25.52 -17.95
N LEU A 212 13.65 -25.12 -17.12
CA LEU A 212 12.99 -26.01 -16.15
C LEU A 212 11.52 -26.29 -16.50
N VAL A 213 10.82 -25.32 -17.10
CA VAL A 213 9.40 -25.40 -17.47
C VAL A 213 9.24 -26.06 -18.84
N LYS A 214 8.43 -27.12 -18.89
CA LYS A 214 8.16 -27.94 -20.07
C LYS A 214 6.65 -27.95 -20.33
N LEU A 215 6.23 -27.19 -21.34
CA LEU A 215 4.82 -27.02 -21.72
C LEU A 215 4.65 -27.31 -23.22
N PRO A 216 3.44 -27.73 -23.67
CA PRO A 216 3.07 -27.67 -25.08
C PRO A 216 3.01 -26.21 -25.57
N GLU A 217 2.96 -25.98 -26.87
CA GLU A 217 2.93 -24.64 -27.50
C GLU A 217 1.78 -23.76 -26.98
N LYS A 218 0.61 -24.36 -26.71
CA LYS A 218 -0.62 -23.67 -26.30
C LYS A 218 -1.26 -24.40 -25.10
N PRO A 219 -0.68 -24.28 -23.89
CA PRO A 219 -1.18 -24.96 -22.70
C PRO A 219 -2.46 -24.28 -22.20
N SER A 220 -3.38 -25.06 -21.64
CA SER A 220 -4.42 -24.48 -20.77
C SER A 220 -3.81 -23.96 -19.46
N PRO A 221 -4.46 -23.01 -18.76
CA PRO A 221 -3.90 -22.44 -17.52
C PRO A 221 -3.66 -23.50 -16.44
N MET A 222 -4.51 -24.51 -16.38
CA MET A 222 -4.38 -25.64 -15.45
C MET A 222 -3.26 -26.63 -15.84
N GLU A 223 -2.83 -26.66 -17.11
CA GLU A 223 -1.61 -27.40 -17.50
C GLU A 223 -0.35 -26.67 -17.04
N VAL A 224 -0.33 -25.33 -17.11
CA VAL A 224 0.75 -24.53 -16.52
C VAL A 224 0.84 -24.81 -15.02
N THR A 225 -0.29 -24.75 -14.30
CA THR A 225 -0.31 -25.06 -12.86
C THR A 225 0.16 -26.49 -12.56
N ARG A 226 -0.22 -27.50 -13.36
CA ARG A 226 0.29 -28.88 -13.20
C ARG A 226 1.81 -28.98 -13.40
N GLU A 227 2.37 -28.28 -14.37
CA GLU A 227 3.82 -28.22 -14.57
C GLU A 227 4.54 -27.47 -13.44
N CYS A 228 3.94 -26.42 -12.86
CA CYS A 228 4.47 -25.80 -11.64
C CYS A 228 4.47 -26.82 -10.47
N LEU A 229 3.36 -27.51 -10.24
CA LEU A 229 3.20 -28.47 -9.13
C LEU A 229 4.20 -29.63 -9.19
N ARG A 230 4.70 -30.01 -10.39
CA ARG A 230 5.78 -31.00 -10.57
C ARG A 230 7.04 -30.69 -9.74
N CYS A 231 7.31 -29.41 -9.46
CA CYS A 231 8.39 -28.97 -8.56
C CYS A 231 7.88 -28.30 -7.28
N HIS A 232 6.65 -27.80 -7.28
CA HIS A 232 6.10 -26.89 -6.27
C HIS A 232 4.81 -27.40 -5.59
N ASP A 233 4.58 -28.71 -5.53
CA ASP A 233 3.37 -29.27 -4.90
C ASP A 233 3.16 -28.79 -3.45
N ASN A 234 4.24 -28.67 -2.67
CA ASN A 234 4.22 -28.08 -1.34
C ASN A 234 3.69 -26.63 -1.33
N GLN A 235 4.02 -25.82 -2.34
CA GLN A 235 3.50 -24.44 -2.45
C GLN A 235 2.05 -24.43 -2.92
N GLY A 236 1.61 -25.44 -3.68
CA GLY A 236 0.19 -25.69 -3.94
C GLY A 236 -0.58 -26.02 -2.65
N GLU A 237 -0.06 -26.95 -1.85
CA GLU A 237 -0.59 -27.30 -0.53
C GLU A 237 -0.65 -26.11 0.43
N GLU A 238 0.35 -25.23 0.41
CA GLU A 238 0.35 -23.96 1.14
C GLU A 238 -0.76 -23.02 0.64
N MET A 239 -0.86 -22.81 -0.67
CA MET A 239 -1.86 -21.94 -1.30
C MET A 239 -3.30 -22.38 -1.02
N LEU A 240 -3.60 -23.69 -1.05
CA LEU A 240 -4.95 -24.21 -0.73
C LEU A 240 -5.44 -23.80 0.67
N LYS A 241 -4.52 -23.49 1.59
CA LYS A 241 -4.80 -23.15 2.99
C LYS A 241 -4.80 -21.62 3.23
N SER A 242 -4.54 -20.82 2.18
CA SER A 242 -4.44 -19.35 2.25
C SER A 242 -5.80 -18.65 2.17
N ALA A 243 -5.86 -17.45 2.75
CA ALA A 243 -6.99 -16.52 2.61
C ALA A 243 -7.17 -16.02 1.16
N HIS A 244 -6.10 -16.03 0.35
CA HIS A 244 -6.13 -15.60 -1.05
C HIS A 244 -6.81 -16.64 -1.96
N TRP A 245 -6.66 -17.93 -1.64
CA TRP A 245 -7.41 -19.03 -2.25
C TRP A 245 -8.82 -19.16 -1.67
N LEU A 246 -8.95 -19.29 -0.35
CA LEU A 246 -10.22 -19.61 0.30
C LEU A 246 -11.20 -18.43 0.37
N TRP A 247 -10.69 -17.18 0.31
CA TRP A 247 -11.46 -15.94 0.53
C TRP A 247 -12.26 -15.90 1.86
N ARG A 248 -11.92 -16.77 2.80
CA ARG A 248 -12.42 -16.90 4.17
C ARG A 248 -11.30 -17.41 5.07
N GLY A 249 -11.43 -17.26 6.38
CA GLY A 249 -10.44 -17.78 7.33
C GLY A 249 -10.63 -17.26 8.75
N PRO A 250 -9.61 -17.43 9.61
CA PRO A 250 -9.60 -16.89 10.97
C PRO A 250 -9.84 -15.37 11.00
N SER A 251 -10.76 -14.94 11.86
CA SER A 251 -11.16 -13.53 11.99
C SER A 251 -10.98 -12.93 13.40
N PRO A 252 -9.81 -13.12 14.06
CA PRO A 252 -9.57 -12.80 15.48
C PRO A 252 -9.65 -11.30 15.84
N PHE A 253 -9.82 -10.42 14.84
CA PHE A 253 -9.99 -8.98 15.01
C PHE A 253 -11.42 -8.51 14.76
N THR A 254 -12.38 -9.42 14.56
CA THR A 254 -13.80 -9.06 14.38
C THR A 254 -14.54 -9.24 15.70
N GLU A 255 -15.11 -8.15 16.23
CA GLU A 255 -15.86 -8.16 17.49
C GLU A 255 -17.08 -9.10 17.39
N GLY A 256 -17.22 -10.02 18.37
CA GLY A 256 -18.29 -11.03 18.40
C GLY A 256 -18.02 -12.28 17.54
N HIS A 257 -16.99 -12.24 16.69
CA HIS A 257 -16.63 -13.33 15.78
C HIS A 257 -15.16 -13.76 15.90
N GLU A 258 -14.45 -13.42 16.97
CA GLU A 258 -13.01 -13.67 17.11
C GLU A 258 -12.61 -15.16 17.01
N LYS A 259 -13.56 -16.07 17.28
CA LYS A 259 -13.39 -17.54 17.14
C LYS A 259 -13.83 -18.10 15.78
N ASN A 260 -14.35 -17.28 14.87
CA ASN A 260 -14.85 -17.71 13.57
C ASN A 260 -13.70 -17.86 12.55
N VAL A 261 -13.61 -19.06 11.96
CA VAL A 261 -12.59 -19.46 10.96
C VAL A 261 -13.13 -19.53 9.52
N HIS A 262 -14.37 -19.09 9.29
CA HIS A 262 -15.07 -19.13 8.00
C HIS A 262 -15.65 -17.77 7.58
N LEU A 263 -15.36 -16.69 8.29
CA LEU A 263 -15.79 -15.33 7.94
C LEU A 263 -15.00 -14.83 6.73
N GLY A 264 -15.64 -14.21 5.73
CA GLY A 264 -14.92 -13.67 4.56
C GLY A 264 -15.74 -13.36 3.31
N LYS A 265 -15.03 -12.95 2.25
CA LYS A 265 -15.58 -12.60 0.93
C LYS A 265 -16.24 -13.81 0.23
N ALA A 266 -15.78 -15.02 0.53
CA ALA A 266 -16.38 -16.26 0.02
C ALA A 266 -17.77 -16.58 0.62
N THR A 267 -18.07 -16.05 1.81
CA THR A 267 -19.17 -16.51 2.66
C THR A 267 -20.18 -15.40 2.95
N ASN A 268 -19.89 -14.55 3.93
CA ASN A 268 -20.91 -13.74 4.59
C ASN A 268 -20.55 -12.25 4.80
N THR A 269 -19.55 -11.72 4.10
CA THR A 269 -19.23 -10.27 4.15
C THR A 269 -19.92 -9.48 3.05
N ILE A 270 -20.49 -8.33 3.40
CA ILE A 270 -21.09 -7.33 2.50
C ILE A 270 -20.27 -6.02 2.49
N ASN A 271 -20.44 -5.20 1.45
CA ASN A 271 -19.82 -3.87 1.31
C ASN A 271 -20.66 -2.95 0.42
N ASN A 272 -20.65 -1.64 0.69
CA ASN A 272 -21.38 -0.62 -0.08
C ASN A 272 -20.69 -0.21 -1.40
N PHE A 273 -20.11 -1.19 -2.10
CA PHE A 273 -19.71 -1.09 -3.50
C PHE A 273 -20.55 -2.08 -4.32
N CYS A 274 -19.96 -3.20 -4.76
CA CYS A 274 -20.64 -4.28 -5.48
C CYS A 274 -21.42 -5.26 -4.56
N ILE A 275 -21.87 -4.81 -3.39
CA ILE A 275 -22.66 -5.57 -2.41
C ILE A 275 -21.94 -6.85 -1.91
N ALA A 276 -22.16 -8.02 -2.51
CA ALA A 276 -21.61 -9.30 -2.04
C ALA A 276 -21.29 -10.27 -3.21
N LEU A 277 -20.54 -11.33 -2.89
CA LEU A 277 -20.09 -12.33 -3.88
C LEU A 277 -21.19 -13.27 -4.43
N PRO A 278 -22.15 -13.78 -3.63
CA PRO A 278 -23.11 -14.77 -4.11
C PRO A 278 -23.87 -14.27 -5.35
N SER A 279 -24.14 -15.18 -6.29
CA SER A 279 -24.63 -14.94 -7.67
C SER A 279 -23.70 -14.17 -8.62
N ASN A 280 -22.67 -13.46 -8.12
CA ASN A 280 -21.82 -12.56 -8.91
C ASN A 280 -20.41 -13.11 -9.21
N TRP A 281 -20.15 -14.38 -8.91
CA TRP A 281 -18.79 -14.96 -8.94
C TRP A 281 -17.99 -14.64 -10.21
N PRO A 282 -18.47 -14.85 -11.46
CA PRO A 282 -17.60 -14.77 -12.65
C PRO A 282 -16.91 -13.41 -12.87
N ARG A 283 -17.57 -12.30 -12.53
CA ARG A 283 -16.96 -10.95 -12.58
C ARG A 283 -16.12 -10.64 -11.35
N CYS A 284 -16.43 -11.25 -10.21
CA CYS A 284 -15.72 -11.03 -8.95
C CYS A 284 -14.42 -11.84 -8.83
N THR A 285 -14.39 -13.06 -9.39
CA THR A 285 -13.27 -14.03 -9.34
C THR A 285 -12.23 -13.82 -10.43
N SER A 286 -12.42 -12.85 -11.32
CA SER A 286 -11.31 -12.24 -12.06
C SER A 286 -10.19 -11.72 -11.14
N CYS A 287 -10.50 -11.38 -9.87
CA CYS A 287 -9.51 -11.04 -8.85
C CYS A 287 -9.24 -12.17 -7.82
N HIS A 288 -9.51 -13.44 -8.16
CA HIS A 288 -9.23 -14.62 -7.34
C HIS A 288 -7.91 -15.27 -7.75
N ALA A 289 -7.19 -15.89 -6.80
CA ALA A 289 -5.95 -16.62 -7.04
C ALA A 289 -6.18 -18.02 -7.65
N GLY A 290 -7.14 -18.13 -8.58
CA GLY A 290 -7.53 -19.40 -9.18
C GLY A 290 -8.30 -19.32 -10.50
N TYR A 291 -8.59 -20.50 -11.05
CA TYR A 291 -9.13 -20.72 -12.39
C TYR A 291 -10.52 -21.39 -12.38
N GLY A 292 -11.53 -20.62 -12.80
CA GLY A 292 -12.87 -21.12 -13.10
C GLY A 292 -13.86 -21.10 -11.94
N TRP A 293 -13.68 -20.25 -10.93
CA TRP A 293 -14.67 -20.07 -9.86
C TRP A 293 -15.90 -19.29 -10.37
N ARG A 294 -16.85 -20.03 -10.94
CA ARG A 294 -18.06 -19.53 -11.63
C ARG A 294 -19.30 -19.44 -10.73
N ASP A 295 -19.37 -20.26 -9.69
CA ASP A 295 -20.53 -20.42 -8.82
C ASP A 295 -20.16 -21.11 -7.49
N GLY A 296 -21.15 -21.52 -6.70
CA GLY A 296 -20.95 -22.17 -5.40
C GLY A 296 -20.42 -23.60 -5.44
N SER A 297 -20.31 -24.25 -6.59
CA SER A 297 -19.83 -25.64 -6.75
C SER A 297 -18.30 -25.76 -6.94
N PHE A 298 -17.55 -24.66 -6.85
CA PHE A 298 -16.11 -24.64 -7.09
C PHE A 298 -15.33 -25.50 -6.09
N ASP A 299 -14.51 -26.42 -6.63
CA ASP A 299 -13.65 -27.29 -5.85
C ASP A 299 -12.41 -26.55 -5.34
N PHE A 300 -12.41 -26.25 -4.04
CA PHE A 300 -11.27 -25.64 -3.33
C PHE A 300 -10.15 -26.64 -2.96
N SER A 301 -10.23 -27.91 -3.38
CA SER A 301 -9.18 -28.92 -3.20
C SER A 301 -8.36 -29.20 -4.48
N ASP A 302 -8.86 -28.82 -5.66
CA ASP A 302 -8.19 -29.00 -6.95
C ASP A 302 -6.97 -28.06 -7.08
N LYS A 303 -5.79 -28.55 -6.69
CA LYS A 303 -4.51 -27.84 -6.84
C LYS A 303 -4.25 -27.36 -8.27
N SER A 304 -4.77 -28.02 -9.31
CA SER A 304 -4.55 -27.61 -10.70
C SER A 304 -5.29 -26.32 -11.08
N ARG A 305 -6.22 -25.84 -10.24
CA ARG A 305 -6.92 -24.57 -10.40
C ARG A 305 -6.25 -23.39 -9.69
N ILE A 306 -5.15 -23.60 -8.96
CA ILE A 306 -4.38 -22.49 -8.36
C ILE A 306 -3.79 -21.65 -9.49
N ASP A 307 -3.94 -20.33 -9.41
CA ASP A 307 -3.31 -19.40 -10.33
C ASP A 307 -1.93 -19.00 -9.78
N CYS A 308 -0.90 -19.71 -10.24
CA CYS A 308 0.49 -19.37 -9.91
C CYS A 308 0.95 -18.08 -10.60
N LEU A 309 0.38 -17.72 -11.75
CA LEU A 309 0.92 -16.68 -12.62
C LEU A 309 0.51 -15.27 -12.17
N VAL A 310 -0.73 -15.09 -11.69
CA VAL A 310 -1.24 -13.79 -11.22
C VAL A 310 -0.39 -13.15 -10.13
N CYS A 311 0.37 -13.93 -9.34
CA CYS A 311 1.31 -13.40 -8.35
C CYS A 311 2.77 -13.38 -8.81
N HIS A 312 3.17 -14.29 -9.71
CA HIS A 312 4.58 -14.54 -10.04
C HIS A 312 5.04 -14.08 -11.43
N ASP A 313 4.16 -13.57 -12.29
CA ASP A 313 4.54 -12.96 -13.57
C ASP A 313 5.58 -11.83 -13.40
N THR A 314 6.69 -11.90 -14.15
CA THR A 314 7.62 -10.77 -14.32
C THR A 314 7.82 -10.34 -15.78
N THR A 315 6.95 -10.78 -16.70
CA THR A 315 6.83 -10.19 -18.05
C THR A 315 5.90 -8.98 -18.07
N GLU A 316 5.08 -8.83 -17.02
CA GLU A 316 4.02 -7.83 -16.88
C GLU A 316 2.89 -7.95 -17.92
N THR A 317 2.88 -9.03 -18.72
CA THR A 317 1.84 -9.29 -19.74
C THR A 317 0.77 -10.27 -19.28
N TYR A 318 0.87 -10.87 -18.09
CA TYR A 318 -0.21 -11.70 -17.57
C TYR A 318 -1.40 -10.85 -17.14
N ALA A 319 -2.60 -11.23 -17.58
CA ALA A 319 -3.86 -10.59 -17.19
C ALA A 319 -5.02 -11.60 -17.17
N LYS A 320 -5.89 -11.45 -16.17
CA LYS A 320 -7.11 -12.26 -15.99
C LYS A 320 -8.28 -11.56 -16.69
N ALA A 321 -8.99 -12.25 -17.57
CA ALA A 321 -10.09 -11.69 -18.34
C ALA A 321 -11.34 -11.49 -17.47
N PRO A 322 -11.89 -10.27 -17.35
CA PRO A 322 -13.23 -10.05 -16.82
C PRO A 322 -14.28 -10.25 -17.92
N PRO A 323 -15.40 -10.97 -17.69
CA PRO A 323 -15.85 -11.65 -16.47
C PRO A 323 -15.60 -13.18 -16.52
N GLY A 324 -14.41 -13.60 -16.98
CA GLY A 324 -14.04 -14.99 -17.27
C GLY A 324 -13.83 -15.91 -16.06
N ALA A 325 -14.38 -15.59 -14.89
CA ALA A 325 -14.28 -16.40 -13.67
C ALA A 325 -12.86 -16.79 -13.25
N GLY A 326 -11.92 -15.84 -13.41
CA GLY A 326 -10.51 -16.03 -13.09
C GLY A 326 -9.65 -16.65 -14.19
N MET A 327 -10.18 -16.96 -15.38
CA MET A 327 -9.37 -17.37 -16.53
C MET A 327 -8.53 -16.21 -17.09
N PRO A 328 -7.36 -16.46 -17.69
CA PRO A 328 -6.59 -15.45 -18.41
C PRO A 328 -7.25 -15.07 -19.73
N TYR A 329 -6.79 -13.96 -20.33
CA TYR A 329 -7.08 -13.64 -21.72
C TYR A 329 -6.49 -14.70 -22.67
N PRO A 330 -7.22 -15.17 -23.71
CA PRO A 330 -6.71 -16.16 -24.67
C PRO A 330 -5.44 -15.74 -25.42
N GLU A 331 -5.18 -14.43 -25.51
CA GLU A 331 -4.03 -13.84 -26.19
C GLU A 331 -2.75 -13.81 -25.31
N VAL A 332 -2.82 -14.23 -24.05
CA VAL A 332 -1.66 -14.30 -23.16
C VAL A 332 -0.78 -15.49 -23.53
N ASP A 333 0.49 -15.20 -23.84
CA ASP A 333 1.54 -16.22 -24.02
C ASP A 333 1.90 -16.87 -22.68
N LEU A 334 1.12 -17.90 -22.32
CA LEU A 334 1.27 -18.64 -21.08
C LEU A 334 2.61 -19.39 -20.98
N VAL A 335 3.24 -19.75 -22.10
CA VAL A 335 4.57 -20.40 -22.10
C VAL A 335 5.64 -19.37 -21.71
N LYS A 336 5.64 -18.20 -22.35
CA LYS A 336 6.57 -17.11 -22.03
C LYS A 336 6.38 -16.61 -20.60
N VAL A 337 5.14 -16.44 -20.12
CA VAL A 337 4.88 -16.05 -18.72
C VAL A 337 5.42 -17.13 -17.77
N ALA A 338 5.10 -18.41 -18.00
CA ALA A 338 5.58 -19.51 -17.14
C ALA A 338 7.11 -19.64 -17.12
N GLN A 339 7.79 -19.41 -18.23
CA GLN A 339 9.26 -19.42 -18.33
C GLN A 339 9.92 -18.19 -17.68
N ASN A 340 9.17 -17.13 -17.37
CA ASN A 340 9.64 -15.89 -16.77
C ASN A 340 8.93 -15.60 -15.43
N VAL A 341 8.56 -16.64 -14.68
CA VAL A 341 8.04 -16.48 -13.31
C VAL A 341 9.17 -16.10 -12.33
N GLY A 342 8.83 -15.24 -11.37
CA GLY A 342 9.80 -14.69 -10.41
C GLY A 342 9.19 -14.26 -9.09
N LYS A 343 9.68 -13.15 -8.54
CA LYS A 343 9.17 -12.58 -7.27
C LYS A 343 8.02 -11.62 -7.58
N PRO A 344 6.94 -11.60 -6.77
CA PRO A 344 5.83 -10.66 -6.96
C PRO A 344 6.28 -9.20 -7.02
N SER A 345 5.55 -8.40 -7.80
CA SER A 345 5.76 -6.96 -7.96
C SER A 345 4.53 -6.17 -7.49
N ARG A 346 4.66 -4.84 -7.40
CA ARG A 346 3.50 -3.96 -7.22
C ARG A 346 2.46 -4.12 -8.34
N LYS A 347 2.84 -4.59 -9.54
CA LYS A 347 1.89 -4.94 -10.60
C LYS A 347 1.08 -6.18 -10.22
N THR A 348 1.73 -7.31 -9.97
CA THR A 348 1.02 -8.59 -9.73
C THR A 348 0.10 -8.54 -8.51
N CYS A 349 0.44 -7.75 -7.49
CA CYS A 349 -0.50 -7.43 -6.40
C CYS A 349 -1.58 -6.41 -6.81
N GLY A 350 -1.19 -5.35 -7.53
CA GLY A 350 -2.05 -4.23 -7.92
C GLY A 350 -3.15 -4.57 -8.93
N ASP A 351 -2.91 -5.52 -9.84
CA ASP A 351 -3.90 -6.02 -10.81
C ASP A 351 -5.22 -6.43 -10.13
N CYS A 352 -5.15 -6.92 -8.88
CA CYS A 352 -6.32 -7.19 -8.03
C CYS A 352 -6.61 -6.10 -6.98
N HIS A 353 -5.58 -5.49 -6.36
CA HIS A 353 -5.76 -4.59 -5.21
C HIS A 353 -6.06 -3.13 -5.57
N PHE A 354 -5.66 -2.67 -6.76
CA PHE A 354 -5.89 -1.30 -7.23
C PHE A 354 -7.26 -1.20 -7.94
N SER A 355 -7.56 -2.18 -8.81
CA SER A 355 -8.81 -2.29 -9.60
C SER A 355 -10.06 -2.76 -8.82
N GLY A 356 -9.96 -2.85 -7.49
CA GLY A 356 -10.98 -3.41 -6.63
C GLY A 356 -12.26 -2.57 -6.58
N GLY A 357 -13.41 -3.17 -6.91
CA GLY A 357 -14.71 -2.48 -7.01
C GLY A 357 -15.21 -2.26 -8.44
N GLY A 358 -14.49 -2.78 -9.44
CA GLY A 358 -14.85 -2.66 -10.85
C GLY A 358 -14.33 -1.36 -11.47
N GLY A 359 -13.06 -1.07 -11.21
CA GLY A 359 -12.33 0.11 -11.69
C GLY A 359 -11.14 0.43 -10.77
N ASP A 360 -10.09 1.05 -11.33
CA ASP A 360 -8.96 1.57 -10.54
C ASP A 360 -9.39 2.63 -9.51
N ALA A 361 -8.67 2.70 -8.40
CA ALA A 361 -8.90 3.60 -7.26
C ALA A 361 -10.32 3.55 -6.64
N VAL A 362 -11.20 2.60 -7.00
CA VAL A 362 -12.59 2.59 -6.52
C VAL A 362 -12.67 2.29 -5.01
N LYS A 363 -12.15 1.13 -4.56
CA LYS A 363 -12.31 0.68 -3.16
C LYS A 363 -11.37 1.33 -2.17
N HIS A 364 -10.07 1.06 -2.29
CA HIS A 364 -9.07 1.58 -1.36
C HIS A 364 -8.95 3.10 -1.47
N GLY A 365 -8.64 3.78 -0.35
CA GLY A 365 -8.32 5.20 -0.37
C GLY A 365 -6.86 5.49 -0.69
N ASP A 366 -6.00 4.48 -0.60
CA ASP A 366 -4.54 4.58 -0.59
C ASP A 366 -3.86 3.57 -1.52
N MET A 367 -4.62 2.95 -2.44
CA MET A 367 -4.12 1.95 -3.40
C MET A 367 -4.77 2.15 -4.78
N ASN A 368 -3.95 2.45 -5.79
CA ASN A 368 -4.35 2.80 -7.17
C ASN A 368 -3.19 2.56 -8.16
N SER A 369 -3.46 2.60 -9.48
CA SER A 369 -2.50 2.22 -10.53
C SER A 369 -1.18 2.99 -10.54
N ILE A 370 -1.13 4.22 -10.03
CA ILE A 370 0.13 4.99 -9.94
C ILE A 370 1.15 4.26 -9.06
N LEU A 371 0.68 3.46 -8.10
CA LEU A 371 1.56 2.69 -7.22
C LEU A 371 2.29 1.53 -7.94
N TYR A 372 2.08 1.30 -9.24
CA TYR A 372 3.04 0.54 -10.05
C TYR A 372 4.41 1.23 -10.03
N TYR A 373 4.47 2.54 -10.32
CA TYR A 373 5.70 3.34 -10.41
C TYR A 373 5.54 4.75 -9.78
N PRO A 374 5.27 4.84 -8.46
CA PRO A 374 4.95 6.11 -7.82
C PRO A 374 6.23 6.91 -7.54
N THR A 375 6.18 8.25 -7.50
CA THR A 375 7.29 8.98 -6.87
C THR A 375 7.33 8.75 -5.35
N LYS A 376 8.47 9.10 -4.74
CA LYS A 376 8.65 9.24 -3.29
C LYS A 376 7.64 10.22 -2.64
N GLU A 377 7.05 11.14 -3.39
CA GLU A 377 6.07 12.11 -2.89
C GLU A 377 4.69 11.45 -2.69
N CYS A 378 4.33 10.52 -3.58
CA CYS A 378 3.15 9.68 -3.47
C CYS A 378 3.30 8.68 -2.29
N ASP A 379 4.34 7.84 -2.31
CA ASP A 379 4.72 6.95 -1.19
C ASP A 379 6.25 6.79 -1.03
N VAL A 380 6.78 7.05 0.18
CA VAL A 380 8.22 6.99 0.46
C VAL A 380 8.86 5.60 0.41
N HIS A 381 8.09 4.53 0.60
CA HIS A 381 8.59 3.15 0.61
C HIS A 381 8.58 2.58 -0.81
N MET A 382 7.44 2.68 -1.49
CA MET A 382 7.25 2.15 -2.84
C MET A 382 7.98 2.99 -3.87
N GLY A 383 7.84 4.32 -3.82
CA GLY A 383 8.48 5.24 -4.77
C GLY A 383 9.89 5.65 -4.40
N GLY A 384 10.19 5.79 -3.11
CA GLY A 384 11.56 6.06 -2.65
C GLY A 384 12.45 4.82 -2.71
N MET A 385 12.07 3.77 -1.98
CA MET A 385 12.92 2.59 -1.72
C MET A 385 12.63 1.39 -2.64
N ASN A 386 11.80 1.53 -3.67
CA ASN A 386 11.32 0.43 -4.51
C ASN A 386 10.80 -0.78 -3.71
N PHE A 387 10.00 -0.55 -2.67
CA PHE A 387 9.36 -1.64 -1.94
C PHE A 387 8.32 -2.33 -2.83
N GLN A 388 8.39 -3.65 -2.92
CA GLN A 388 7.29 -4.48 -3.39
C GLN A 388 6.38 -4.79 -2.20
N CYS A 389 5.13 -5.21 -2.42
CA CYS A 389 4.14 -5.36 -1.34
C CYS A 389 4.64 -6.29 -0.21
N GLN A 390 5.29 -7.40 -0.57
CA GLN A 390 5.88 -8.39 0.32
C GLN A 390 7.13 -7.91 1.11
N GLU A 391 7.58 -6.67 0.89
CA GLU A 391 8.59 -6.04 1.76
C GLU A 391 8.02 -5.61 3.11
N CYS A 392 6.71 -5.34 3.17
CA CYS A 392 5.97 -5.06 4.41
C CYS A 392 5.00 -6.21 4.74
N HIS A 393 4.23 -6.66 3.75
CA HIS A 393 3.36 -7.83 3.83
C HIS A 393 4.16 -9.14 3.71
N LYS A 394 5.04 -9.41 4.68
CA LYS A 394 5.94 -10.57 4.66
C LYS A 394 5.13 -11.88 4.53
N THR A 395 5.46 -12.66 3.52
CA THR A 395 4.81 -13.95 3.24
C THR A 395 5.63 -15.09 3.84
N ARG A 396 4.98 -16.04 4.51
CA ARG A 396 5.55 -17.36 4.83
C ARG A 396 4.52 -18.42 4.47
N ASN A 397 4.96 -19.51 3.84
CA ASN A 397 4.11 -20.65 3.50
C ASN A 397 2.82 -20.22 2.76
N HIS A 398 2.98 -19.34 1.75
CA HIS A 398 1.94 -18.62 0.98
C HIS A 398 0.88 -17.82 1.77
N GLN A 399 0.97 -17.74 3.09
CA GLN A 399 0.14 -16.87 3.93
C GLN A 399 0.75 -15.45 3.95
N ILE A 400 -0.03 -14.44 3.57
CA ILE A 400 0.46 -13.08 3.32
C ILE A 400 0.10 -12.17 4.51
N MET A 401 1.07 -11.84 5.36
CA MET A 401 0.82 -11.15 6.62
C MET A 401 0.07 -9.82 6.46
N GLY A 402 -1.15 -9.75 7.01
CA GLY A 402 -1.95 -8.54 6.98
C GLY A 402 -3.32 -8.69 7.65
N ARG A 403 -3.87 -7.55 8.08
CA ARG A 403 -5.25 -7.43 8.57
C ARG A 403 -5.93 -6.20 7.94
N SER A 404 -7.16 -6.37 7.46
CA SER A 404 -7.94 -5.31 6.82
C SER A 404 -9.10 -4.86 7.71
N LEU A 405 -9.56 -3.60 7.54
CA LEU A 405 -10.88 -3.22 8.03
C LEU A 405 -12.01 -3.68 7.11
N SER A 406 -11.76 -3.88 5.81
CA SER A 406 -12.79 -4.24 4.84
C SER A 406 -12.98 -5.74 4.61
N ALA A 407 -12.04 -6.56 5.05
CA ALA A 407 -12.15 -8.01 5.10
C ALA A 407 -11.82 -8.51 6.53
N PRO A 408 -12.50 -9.54 7.04
CA PRO A 408 -12.32 -10.02 8.42
C PRO A 408 -11.13 -10.95 8.60
N VAL A 409 -10.67 -11.61 7.53
CA VAL A 409 -9.58 -12.59 7.57
C VAL A 409 -8.26 -11.89 7.87
N ALA A 410 -7.42 -12.54 8.70
CA ALA A 410 -6.08 -12.06 8.96
C ALA A 410 -5.06 -13.22 8.98
N GLU A 411 -4.10 -13.19 8.06
CA GLU A 411 -2.95 -14.11 7.98
C GLU A 411 -1.75 -13.57 8.78
N GLY A 412 -2.03 -12.86 9.90
CA GLY A 412 -1.05 -12.12 10.68
C GLY A 412 -1.34 -10.61 10.70
N SER A 413 -0.30 -9.80 10.92
CA SER A 413 -0.41 -8.33 10.97
C SER A 413 0.92 -7.68 10.61
N ARG A 414 0.87 -6.40 10.25
CA ARG A 414 2.02 -5.52 9.98
C ARG A 414 1.83 -4.18 10.67
N SER A 415 2.92 -3.56 11.09
CA SER A 415 2.96 -2.25 11.75
C SER A 415 4.21 -1.46 11.31
N CYS A 416 4.24 -0.16 11.59
CA CYS A 416 5.42 0.66 11.31
C CYS A 416 6.62 0.19 12.16
N GLU A 417 6.36 -0.26 13.37
CA GLU A 417 7.30 -0.76 14.37
C GLU A 417 8.02 -2.06 13.95
N ASN A 418 7.61 -2.73 12.85
CA ASN A 418 8.42 -3.77 12.22
C ASN A 418 9.73 -3.18 11.63
N CYS A 419 9.67 -2.00 11.01
CA CYS A 419 10.82 -1.34 10.36
C CYS A 419 11.36 -0.12 11.14
N HIS A 420 10.54 0.47 12.00
CA HIS A 420 10.88 1.61 12.86
C HIS A 420 10.92 1.19 14.34
N THR A 421 11.31 2.09 15.23
CA THR A 421 11.12 1.95 16.69
C THR A 421 9.76 2.51 17.10
N ALA A 422 9.27 2.16 18.29
CA ALA A 422 8.11 2.83 18.91
C ALA A 422 8.39 4.31 19.23
N VAL A 423 9.68 4.69 19.30
CA VAL A 423 10.21 6.05 19.47
C VAL A 423 11.02 6.46 18.23
N PRO A 424 10.38 6.72 17.07
CA PRO A 424 11.06 6.87 15.77
C PRO A 424 11.70 8.26 15.58
N HIS A 425 11.40 9.22 16.45
CA HIS A 425 11.98 10.56 16.43
C HIS A 425 13.28 10.52 17.25
N PRO A 426 14.46 10.78 16.65
CA PRO A 426 15.73 10.56 17.33
C PRO A 426 15.96 11.63 18.42
N GLU A 427 15.99 11.17 19.66
CA GLU A 427 16.41 11.97 20.82
C GLU A 427 17.93 12.11 20.83
N SER A 428 18.44 13.09 20.08
CA SER A 428 19.76 13.66 20.36
C SER A 428 19.71 14.42 21.69
N SER A 429 20.82 14.41 22.46
CA SER A 429 20.88 14.95 23.81
C SER A 429 20.37 16.39 23.90
N GLY A 430 19.22 16.58 24.57
CA GLY A 430 18.54 17.89 24.70
C GLY A 430 17.39 18.16 23.72
N ASN A 431 17.08 17.25 22.80
CA ASN A 431 16.00 17.40 21.81
C ASN A 431 14.61 17.09 22.38
N LEU A 432 14.04 18.06 23.11
CA LEU A 432 12.69 17.96 23.69
C LEU A 432 11.57 17.77 22.65
N LEU A 433 11.75 18.20 21.39
CA LEU A 433 10.77 17.94 20.33
C LEU A 433 10.68 16.45 20.01
N ALA A 434 11.82 15.76 19.88
CA ALA A 434 11.82 14.32 19.63
C ALA A 434 11.10 13.56 20.76
N HIS A 435 11.36 13.92 22.02
CA HIS A 435 10.65 13.38 23.17
C HIS A 435 9.13 13.63 23.11
N HIS A 436 8.72 14.85 22.75
CA HIS A 436 7.31 15.21 22.64
C HIS A 436 6.59 14.45 21.51
N LEU A 437 7.22 14.30 20.34
CA LEU A 437 6.69 13.48 19.24
C LEU A 437 6.68 11.98 19.57
N ASN A 438 7.68 11.49 20.31
CA ASN A 438 7.71 10.12 20.83
C ASN A 438 6.58 9.87 21.86
N ARG A 439 6.21 10.86 22.68
CA ARG A 439 5.01 10.78 23.55
C ARG A 439 3.68 10.80 22.79
N HIS A 440 3.64 11.19 21.52
CA HIS A 440 2.43 11.06 20.71
C HIS A 440 2.21 9.63 20.18
N THR A 441 3.27 8.84 19.94
CA THR A 441 3.13 7.49 19.35
C THR A 441 2.42 6.49 20.27
N THR A 442 2.29 6.77 21.56
CA THR A 442 1.51 5.97 22.53
C THR A 442 -0.01 6.16 22.37
N HIS A 443 -0.44 7.29 21.78
CA HIS A 443 -1.86 7.68 21.68
C HIS A 443 -2.33 7.90 20.24
N ILE A 444 -1.40 8.11 19.30
CA ILE A 444 -1.65 8.40 17.90
C ILE A 444 -0.93 7.36 17.03
N ALA A 445 -1.61 6.81 16.03
CA ALA A 445 -1.02 5.90 15.05
C ALA A 445 -0.16 6.67 14.03
N CYS A 446 0.96 6.10 13.56
CA CYS A 446 1.93 6.80 12.71
C CYS A 446 1.32 7.41 11.43
N ASN A 447 0.37 6.70 10.79
CA ASN A 447 -0.34 7.22 9.60
C ASN A 447 -1.19 8.47 9.90
N THR A 448 -1.60 8.76 11.14
CA THR A 448 -2.35 9.97 11.46
C THR A 448 -1.56 11.22 11.09
N CYS A 449 -0.26 11.22 11.38
CA CYS A 449 0.65 12.31 11.02
C CYS A 449 1.30 12.10 9.63
N HIS A 450 1.59 10.86 9.22
CA HIS A 450 2.34 10.57 7.98
C HIS A 450 1.49 10.18 6.75
N SER A 451 0.17 10.06 6.90
CA SER A 451 -0.82 9.98 5.81
C SER A 451 -1.91 11.04 6.06
N PRO A 452 -1.56 12.34 6.06
CA PRO A 452 -2.48 13.45 6.40
C PRO A 452 -3.63 13.64 5.39
N ILE A 453 -3.46 13.09 4.19
CA ILE A 453 -4.42 13.03 3.09
C ILE A 453 -4.33 11.66 2.43
N TYR A 454 -5.45 11.18 1.88
CA TYR A 454 -5.54 9.96 1.07
C TYR A 454 -6.01 10.27 -0.36
N ALA A 455 -5.95 9.27 -1.24
CA ALA A 455 -6.20 9.42 -2.68
C ALA A 455 -5.33 10.52 -3.27
N LYS A 456 -4.07 10.61 -2.80
CA LYS A 456 -3.18 11.74 -3.11
C LYS A 456 -2.84 11.84 -4.59
N CYS A 457 -2.76 10.70 -5.26
CA CYS A 457 -2.18 10.59 -6.59
C CYS A 457 -3.27 10.38 -7.65
N ARG A 458 -4.40 9.75 -7.25
CA ARG A 458 -5.59 9.53 -8.07
C ARG A 458 -6.87 9.59 -7.23
N ALA A 459 -7.91 10.24 -7.74
CA ALA A 459 -9.21 10.35 -7.06
C ALA A 459 -9.86 8.97 -6.78
N THR A 460 -10.49 8.85 -5.60
CA THR A 460 -11.16 7.63 -5.13
C THR A 460 -12.65 7.85 -4.88
N LYS A 461 -13.48 6.81 -5.02
CA LYS A 461 -14.92 6.91 -4.77
C LYS A 461 -15.19 6.98 -3.27
N THR A 462 -15.94 7.98 -2.81
CA THR A 462 -16.37 8.14 -1.41
C THR A 462 -17.89 8.02 -1.21
N TRP A 463 -18.67 8.05 -2.29
CA TRP A 463 -20.13 7.89 -2.27
C TRP A 463 -20.59 6.92 -3.38
N TRP A 464 -21.58 6.07 -3.08
CA TRP A 464 -22.31 5.26 -4.07
C TRP A 464 -23.78 5.11 -3.68
N ASP A 465 -24.69 5.69 -4.46
CA ASP A 465 -26.15 5.57 -4.29
C ASP A 465 -26.75 4.67 -5.39
N TRP A 466 -27.05 3.43 -5.02
CA TRP A 466 -27.69 2.45 -5.90
C TRP A 466 -29.17 2.76 -6.21
N SER A 467 -29.86 3.60 -5.41
CA SER A 467 -31.27 3.95 -5.63
C SER A 467 -31.51 4.75 -6.91
N LYS A 468 -30.44 5.32 -7.49
CA LYS A 468 -30.45 6.05 -8.76
C LYS A 468 -30.19 5.18 -9.99
N ALA A 469 -29.91 3.89 -9.84
CA ALA A 469 -29.62 3.03 -10.98
C ALA A 469 -30.86 2.75 -11.84
N GLY A 470 -30.65 2.38 -13.10
CA GLY A 470 -31.69 2.00 -14.05
C GLY A 470 -32.01 3.05 -15.11
N ASP A 471 -31.86 4.35 -14.82
CA ASP A 471 -32.09 5.39 -15.81
C ASP A 471 -30.96 5.39 -16.87
N LYS A 472 -31.30 4.91 -18.08
CA LYS A 472 -30.43 4.92 -19.27
C LYS A 472 -30.41 6.26 -20.00
N SER A 473 -31.25 7.23 -19.63
CA SER A 473 -31.33 8.56 -20.25
C SER A 473 -30.41 9.59 -19.59
N ARG A 474 -30.19 9.53 -18.26
CA ARG A 474 -29.12 10.31 -17.60
C ARG A 474 -27.76 9.96 -18.21
N LYS A 475 -27.21 10.91 -18.96
CA LYS A 475 -25.81 10.93 -19.37
C LYS A 475 -24.95 11.22 -18.13
N PRO A 476 -23.86 10.47 -17.89
CA PRO A 476 -22.92 10.83 -16.84
C PRO A 476 -22.28 12.19 -17.11
N ALA A 477 -22.23 13.04 -16.09
CA ALA A 477 -21.32 14.17 -16.05
C ALA A 477 -19.95 13.68 -15.56
N MET A 478 -18.87 14.27 -16.07
CA MET A 478 -17.55 14.10 -15.47
C MET A 478 -17.36 15.17 -14.39
N ASP A 479 -16.85 14.78 -13.23
CA ASP A 479 -16.38 15.73 -12.22
C ASP A 479 -15.03 16.35 -12.63
N HIS A 480 -14.51 17.24 -11.79
CA HIS A 480 -13.25 17.95 -12.06
C HIS A 480 -11.99 17.08 -11.97
N TYR A 481 -12.11 15.80 -11.55
CA TYR A 481 -11.05 14.80 -11.66
C TYR A 481 -11.17 13.96 -12.94
N GLY A 482 -12.17 14.24 -13.80
CA GLY A 482 -12.49 13.45 -14.99
C GLY A 482 -13.23 12.15 -14.69
N MET A 483 -13.80 11.99 -13.48
CA MET A 483 -14.47 10.76 -13.07
C MET A 483 -16.00 10.89 -13.25
N PRO A 484 -16.70 9.85 -13.74
CA PRO A 484 -18.13 9.94 -13.99
C PRO A 484 -18.93 9.99 -12.68
N ASP A 485 -19.92 10.86 -12.62
CA ASP A 485 -20.88 11.00 -11.52
C ASP A 485 -21.91 9.86 -11.46
N TYR A 486 -22.06 9.10 -12.55
CA TYR A 486 -23.18 8.19 -12.74
C TYR A 486 -22.86 6.99 -13.64
N SER A 487 -23.61 5.91 -13.46
CA SER A 487 -23.75 4.84 -14.45
C SER A 487 -25.11 4.18 -14.30
N TRP A 488 -25.86 4.01 -15.39
CA TRP A 488 -27.19 3.35 -15.35
C TRP A 488 -27.15 1.94 -14.74
N MET A 489 -26.00 1.25 -14.83
CA MET A 489 -25.78 -0.07 -14.25
C MET A 489 -25.64 -0.05 -12.72
N LYS A 490 -25.34 1.09 -12.11
CA LYS A 490 -24.75 1.18 -10.76
C LYS A 490 -25.32 2.31 -9.89
N GLY A 491 -25.93 3.34 -10.47
CA GLY A 491 -26.41 4.53 -9.76
C GLY A 491 -25.39 5.67 -9.72
N GLU A 492 -25.51 6.54 -8.72
CA GLU A 492 -24.75 7.79 -8.58
C GLU A 492 -23.49 7.62 -7.72
N PHE A 493 -22.42 8.35 -8.05
CA PHE A 493 -21.12 8.32 -7.39
C PHE A 493 -20.68 9.73 -6.98
N ARG A 494 -19.75 9.80 -6.01
CA ARG A 494 -18.90 10.99 -5.79
C ARG A 494 -17.48 10.53 -5.51
N TRP A 495 -16.52 11.29 -6.03
CA TRP A 495 -15.09 11.01 -5.92
C TRP A 495 -14.40 12.13 -5.14
N LYS A 496 -13.20 11.86 -4.63
CA LYS A 496 -12.28 12.85 -4.07
C LYS A 496 -10.83 12.48 -4.32
N GLU A 497 -10.01 13.45 -4.68
CA GLU A 497 -8.54 13.37 -4.60
C GLU A 497 -8.06 14.04 -3.30
N SER A 498 -6.88 13.67 -2.80
CA SER A 498 -6.15 14.34 -1.71
C SER A 498 -6.98 14.66 -0.46
N ALA A 499 -7.93 13.78 -0.14
CA ALA A 499 -8.97 14.00 0.86
C ALA A 499 -8.44 13.87 2.30
N LYS A 500 -8.93 14.74 3.20
CA LYS A 500 -8.76 14.62 4.65
C LYS A 500 -9.35 13.29 5.16
N PRO A 501 -8.60 12.47 5.93
CA PRO A 501 -9.12 11.29 6.61
C PRO A 501 -10.20 11.61 7.65
N ASP A 502 -11.05 10.63 7.94
CA ASP A 502 -11.77 10.59 9.21
C ASP A 502 -10.87 10.00 10.29
N TYR A 503 -10.89 10.58 11.49
CA TYR A 503 -10.04 10.17 12.60
C TYR A 503 -10.88 9.55 13.71
N GLN A 504 -10.50 8.33 14.13
CA GLN A 504 -11.22 7.57 15.15
C GLN A 504 -10.26 6.90 16.13
N TRP A 505 -10.73 6.66 17.36
CA TRP A 505 -10.05 5.77 18.30
C TRP A 505 -10.14 4.32 17.80
N TYR A 506 -9.00 3.63 17.71
CA TYR A 506 -8.94 2.26 17.20
C TYR A 506 -7.95 1.41 17.99
N ASN A 507 -8.43 0.31 18.59
CA ASN A 507 -7.59 -0.66 19.30
C ASN A 507 -7.14 -1.86 18.45
N GLY A 508 -7.69 -2.00 17.24
CA GLY A 508 -7.41 -3.13 16.37
C GLY A 508 -8.53 -4.16 16.25
N LYS A 509 -9.65 -4.01 16.97
CA LYS A 509 -10.90 -4.72 16.68
C LYS A 509 -11.78 -3.93 15.72
N VAL A 510 -12.59 -4.65 14.95
CA VAL A 510 -13.52 -4.10 13.96
C VAL A 510 -14.90 -4.71 14.24
N ARG A 511 -15.91 -3.87 14.45
CA ARG A 511 -17.31 -4.30 14.44
C ARG A 511 -17.77 -4.33 12.99
N ARG A 512 -18.55 -5.34 12.62
CA ARG A 512 -18.95 -5.59 11.23
C ARG A 512 -20.41 -5.99 11.19
N TYR A 513 -21.10 -5.56 10.13
CA TYR A 513 -22.33 -6.21 9.72
C TYR A 513 -21.98 -7.47 8.91
N VAL A 514 -22.58 -8.60 9.26
CA VAL A 514 -22.47 -9.90 8.59
C VAL A 514 -23.79 -10.21 7.88
N LEU A 515 -23.72 -10.87 6.71
CA LEU A 515 -24.93 -11.30 5.99
C LEU A 515 -25.76 -12.23 6.87
N GLY A 516 -26.98 -11.79 7.20
CA GLY A 516 -27.88 -12.44 8.16
C GLY A 516 -28.24 -11.57 9.36
N ASP A 517 -27.42 -10.56 9.69
CA ASP A 517 -27.63 -9.70 10.85
C ASP A 517 -28.84 -8.74 10.64
N PRO A 518 -29.55 -8.34 11.71
CA PRO A 518 -30.49 -7.23 11.65
C PRO A 518 -29.74 -5.90 11.46
N ILE A 519 -30.28 -4.98 10.66
CA ILE A 519 -29.69 -3.64 10.46
C ILE A 519 -29.95 -2.71 11.64
N GLY A 520 -31.02 -2.96 12.41
CA GLY A 520 -31.33 -2.23 13.63
C GLY A 520 -31.87 -0.82 13.38
N THR A 521 -31.85 -0.01 14.44
CA THR A 521 -32.54 1.30 14.48
C THR A 521 -31.63 2.51 14.22
N GLU A 522 -30.35 2.32 13.91
CA GLU A 522 -29.46 3.42 13.52
C GLU A 522 -29.84 3.97 12.12
N ALA A 523 -29.92 5.29 11.97
CA ALA A 523 -30.24 5.94 10.69
C ALA A 523 -29.14 5.80 9.61
N ILE A 524 -27.95 5.31 9.97
CA ILE A 524 -26.84 4.99 9.06
C ILE A 524 -26.22 3.68 9.49
N ILE A 525 -26.33 2.64 8.65
CA ILE A 525 -25.89 1.28 8.99
C ILE A 525 -24.39 1.16 8.76
N LYS A 526 -23.66 0.76 9.81
CA LYS A 526 -22.19 0.67 9.79
C LYS A 526 -21.75 -0.73 9.36
N LEU A 527 -21.33 -0.88 8.11
CA LEU A 527 -20.87 -2.16 7.56
C LEU A 527 -19.55 -2.63 8.18
N THR A 528 -18.66 -1.67 8.44
CA THR A 528 -17.40 -1.86 9.21
C THR A 528 -17.16 -0.62 10.06
N GLU A 529 -16.95 -0.78 11.36
CA GLU A 529 -16.71 0.29 12.34
C GLU A 529 -15.41 -0.01 13.12
N PRO A 530 -14.47 0.94 13.24
CA PRO A 530 -13.27 0.77 14.07
C PRO A 530 -13.68 0.78 15.55
N VAL A 531 -13.35 -0.27 16.30
CA VAL A 531 -13.61 -0.33 17.74
C VAL A 531 -12.49 0.40 18.49
N GLY A 532 -12.87 1.31 19.38
CA GLY A 532 -11.96 1.98 20.28
C GLY A 532 -12.62 3.10 21.09
N ALA A 533 -11.89 3.65 22.06
CA ALA A 533 -12.35 4.77 22.89
C ALA A 533 -11.17 5.57 23.48
N MET A 534 -11.41 6.83 23.86
CA MET A 534 -10.40 7.66 24.53
C MET A 534 -9.82 6.98 25.78
N ARG A 535 -10.67 6.32 26.59
CA ARG A 535 -10.26 5.71 27.87
C ARG A 535 -9.70 4.29 27.73
N ASP A 536 -9.82 3.66 26.56
CA ASP A 536 -9.24 2.34 26.29
C ASP A 536 -7.72 2.48 26.05
N PRO A 537 -6.85 1.92 26.91
CA PRO A 537 -5.40 2.09 26.81
C PRO A 537 -4.80 1.51 25.52
N SER A 538 -5.47 0.55 24.87
CA SER A 538 -5.02 -0.08 23.63
C SER A 538 -5.41 0.70 22.37
N SER A 539 -6.40 1.60 22.47
CA SER A 539 -6.82 2.47 21.36
C SER A 539 -5.78 3.54 21.01
N LYS A 540 -5.54 3.79 19.71
CA LYS A 540 -4.83 4.97 19.18
C LYS A 540 -5.70 5.72 18.17
N ILE A 541 -5.57 7.04 18.10
CA ILE A 541 -6.18 7.88 17.06
C ILE A 541 -5.58 7.49 15.71
N THR A 542 -6.43 7.06 14.76
CA THR A 542 -6.04 6.39 13.50
C THR A 542 -6.84 6.97 12.31
N PRO A 543 -6.28 7.10 11.10
CA PRO A 543 -6.96 7.63 9.93
C PRO A 543 -7.73 6.56 9.13
N PHE A 544 -8.91 6.95 8.63
CA PHE A 544 -9.80 6.12 7.83
C PHE A 544 -10.34 6.89 6.61
N LYS A 545 -10.49 6.20 5.48
CA LYS A 545 -11.42 6.60 4.41
C LYS A 545 -12.81 6.15 4.84
N LEU A 546 -13.78 7.05 4.70
CA LEU A 546 -15.19 6.70 4.75
C LEU A 546 -15.64 6.36 3.32
N MET A 547 -16.26 5.20 3.14
CA MET A 547 -17.13 4.94 2.00
C MET A 547 -18.56 5.04 2.49
N GLU A 548 -19.29 6.04 2.02
CA GLU A 548 -20.73 6.19 2.26
C GLU A 548 -21.54 5.70 1.06
N GLY A 549 -22.81 5.40 1.27
CA GLY A 549 -23.71 5.10 0.16
C GLY A 549 -25.14 4.82 0.56
N ILE A 550 -25.97 4.58 -0.44
CA ILE A 550 -27.34 4.11 -0.29
C ILE A 550 -27.47 2.77 -1.02
N GLN A 551 -27.99 1.77 -0.31
CA GLN A 551 -28.19 0.42 -0.84
C GLN A 551 -29.49 -0.20 -0.30
N MET A 552 -29.77 -1.43 -0.71
CA MET A 552 -30.99 -2.18 -0.48
C MET A 552 -30.99 -2.94 0.85
N ALA A 553 -32.13 -2.91 1.54
CA ALA A 553 -32.47 -3.78 2.67
C ALA A 553 -33.88 -4.34 2.50
N ASP A 554 -34.16 -5.50 3.08
CA ASP A 554 -35.49 -6.09 3.13
C ASP A 554 -36.38 -5.27 4.08
N ALA A 555 -37.58 -4.91 3.62
CA ALA A 555 -38.48 -4.06 4.38
C ALA A 555 -39.16 -4.78 5.56
N ARG A 556 -39.26 -6.11 5.52
CA ARG A 556 -39.95 -6.94 6.52
C ARG A 556 -39.00 -7.79 7.37
N GLN A 557 -37.83 -8.17 6.84
CA GLN A 557 -36.82 -8.98 7.53
C GLN A 557 -35.68 -8.14 8.16
N ASP A 558 -35.70 -6.82 7.95
CA ASP A 558 -34.75 -5.85 8.54
C ASP A 558 -33.27 -6.20 8.34
N MET A 559 -32.92 -6.72 7.16
CA MET A 559 -31.56 -7.17 6.81
C MET A 559 -31.11 -6.59 5.46
N LEU A 560 -29.80 -6.47 5.22
CA LEU A 560 -29.28 -6.01 3.93
C LEU A 560 -29.47 -7.07 2.83
N ILE A 561 -29.89 -6.63 1.65
CA ILE A 561 -30.14 -7.52 0.51
C ILE A 561 -28.87 -7.76 -0.30
N VAL A 562 -28.64 -9.02 -0.70
CA VAL A 562 -27.65 -9.44 -1.69
C VAL A 562 -28.22 -9.31 -3.09
N LEU A 563 -27.44 -8.74 -4.02
CA LEU A 563 -27.83 -8.54 -5.41
C LEU A 563 -27.33 -9.64 -6.34
N HIS A 564 -28.15 -10.01 -7.32
CA HIS A 564 -27.67 -10.58 -8.58
C HIS A 564 -27.47 -9.47 -9.61
N LEU A 565 -26.22 -9.13 -9.89
CA LEU A 565 -25.83 -8.06 -10.81
C LEU A 565 -25.47 -8.59 -12.21
N PHE A 566 -24.74 -9.72 -12.26
CA PHE A 566 -24.04 -10.15 -13.46
C PHE A 566 -24.50 -11.52 -13.99
N GLY A 567 -24.85 -11.57 -15.28
CA GLY A 567 -25.25 -12.79 -15.97
C GLY A 567 -26.74 -12.81 -16.31
N PRO A 568 -27.26 -13.94 -16.83
CA PRO A 568 -28.67 -14.07 -17.19
C PRO A 568 -29.57 -13.80 -15.98
N GLY A 569 -30.52 -12.87 -16.13
CA GLY A 569 -31.40 -12.47 -15.02
C GLY A 569 -30.76 -11.60 -13.95
N GLY A 570 -29.53 -11.12 -14.16
CA GLY A 570 -28.90 -10.11 -13.31
C GLY A 570 -29.41 -8.69 -13.62
N TYR A 571 -29.27 -7.79 -12.66
CA TYR A 571 -29.75 -6.40 -12.79
C TYR A 571 -29.20 -5.68 -14.04
N TRP A 572 -27.95 -5.95 -14.45
CA TRP A 572 -27.35 -5.31 -15.62
C TRP A 572 -27.90 -5.80 -16.97
N ASP A 573 -28.57 -6.96 -16.98
CA ASP A 573 -29.30 -7.51 -18.13
C ASP A 573 -30.76 -7.02 -18.12
N LYS A 574 -31.47 -7.20 -17.00
CA LYS A 574 -32.94 -7.00 -16.94
C LYS A 574 -33.41 -5.62 -16.49
N LEU A 575 -32.59 -4.86 -15.75
CA LEU A 575 -33.00 -3.67 -14.99
C LEU A 575 -34.14 -3.88 -13.97
N ASP A 576 -34.56 -5.12 -13.72
CA ASP A 576 -35.51 -5.44 -12.66
C ASP A 576 -34.78 -5.66 -11.33
N TRP A 577 -35.15 -4.83 -10.35
CA TRP A 577 -34.68 -4.97 -8.97
C TRP A 577 -35.25 -6.22 -8.28
N GLN A 578 -36.50 -6.59 -8.52
CA GLN A 578 -37.16 -7.71 -7.81
C GLN A 578 -36.51 -9.06 -8.16
N THR A 579 -36.31 -9.33 -9.45
CA THR A 579 -35.55 -10.50 -9.92
C THR A 579 -34.11 -10.48 -9.39
N ALA A 580 -33.45 -9.32 -9.37
CA ALA A 580 -32.08 -9.20 -8.87
C ALA A 580 -31.96 -9.47 -7.35
N PHE A 581 -32.91 -9.00 -6.55
CA PHE A 581 -32.98 -9.27 -5.11
C PHE A 581 -33.29 -10.75 -4.82
N HIS A 582 -34.32 -11.31 -5.48
CA HIS A 582 -34.70 -12.73 -5.30
C HIS A 582 -33.53 -13.66 -5.63
N ASN A 583 -32.89 -13.47 -6.79
CA ASN A 583 -31.77 -14.31 -7.22
C ASN A 583 -30.54 -14.17 -6.33
N GLY A 584 -30.22 -12.94 -5.89
CA GLY A 584 -29.07 -12.67 -5.03
C GLY A 584 -29.23 -13.25 -3.62
N MET A 585 -30.40 -13.05 -2.99
CA MET A 585 -30.70 -13.60 -1.66
C MET A 585 -30.76 -15.13 -1.68
N LYS A 586 -31.44 -15.71 -2.68
CA LYS A 586 -31.49 -17.17 -2.89
C LYS A 586 -30.09 -17.78 -3.05
N ALA A 587 -29.20 -17.12 -3.80
CA ALA A 587 -27.82 -17.58 -3.97
C ALA A 587 -26.96 -17.41 -2.69
N ALA A 588 -27.34 -16.50 -1.79
CA ALA A 588 -26.73 -16.33 -0.47
C ALA A 588 -27.30 -17.28 0.60
N GLY A 589 -28.33 -18.08 0.27
CA GLY A 589 -29.03 -18.94 1.23
C GLY A 589 -29.99 -18.18 2.17
N LEU A 590 -30.40 -16.96 1.77
CA LEU A 590 -31.23 -16.06 2.57
C LEU A 590 -32.62 -15.90 1.92
N SER A 591 -33.64 -15.70 2.75
CA SER A 591 -34.99 -15.36 2.28
C SER A 591 -35.08 -13.91 1.78
N TYR A 592 -36.10 -13.61 0.99
CA TYR A 592 -36.46 -12.24 0.60
C TYR A 592 -37.98 -12.12 0.65
N SER A 593 -38.50 -11.05 1.27
CA SER A 593 -39.93 -10.87 1.52
C SER A 593 -40.75 -10.39 0.32
N GLY A 594 -40.08 -9.91 -0.74
CA GLY A 594 -40.70 -9.22 -1.87
C GLY A 594 -40.75 -7.70 -1.73
N ASP A 595 -40.51 -7.16 -0.53
CA ASP A 595 -40.44 -5.71 -0.28
C ASP A 595 -39.03 -5.27 0.11
N HIS A 596 -38.61 -4.13 -0.42
CA HIS A 596 -37.30 -3.53 -0.12
C HIS A 596 -37.44 -2.07 0.33
N LYS A 597 -36.44 -1.61 1.08
CA LYS A 597 -36.24 -0.21 1.48
C LYS A 597 -34.81 0.22 1.14
N TRP A 598 -34.64 1.51 0.82
CA TRP A 598 -33.34 2.12 0.57
C TRP A 598 -32.77 2.67 1.88
N VAL A 599 -31.56 2.26 2.23
CA VAL A 599 -30.92 2.57 3.52
C VAL A 599 -29.54 3.19 3.32
N ARG A 600 -29.21 4.19 4.15
CA ARG A 600 -27.87 4.80 4.16
C ARG A 600 -26.90 3.90 4.91
N THR A 601 -25.71 3.74 4.34
CA THR A 601 -24.65 2.89 4.86
C THR A 601 -23.32 3.63 4.93
N ILE A 602 -22.46 3.19 5.84
CA ILE A 602 -21.08 3.63 5.93
C ILE A 602 -20.13 2.44 6.15
N MET A 603 -18.96 2.48 5.53
CA MET A 603 -17.93 1.46 5.63
C MET A 603 -16.57 2.14 5.84
N TYR A 604 -15.93 1.88 6.98
CA TYR A 604 -14.64 2.47 7.32
C TYR A 604 -13.49 1.62 6.74
N TRP A 605 -12.56 2.27 6.02
CA TRP A 605 -11.38 1.67 5.41
C TRP A 605 -10.11 2.29 6.01
N GLY A 606 -9.29 1.49 6.69
CA GLY A 606 -8.07 2.00 7.36
C GLY A 606 -6.95 2.34 6.37
N LEU A 607 -6.49 3.60 6.41
CA LEU A 607 -5.45 4.14 5.53
C LEU A 607 -4.06 3.76 6.05
N LYS A 608 -3.22 3.15 5.20
CA LYS A 608 -1.94 2.54 5.62
C LYS A 608 -0.77 2.84 4.67
N HIS A 609 -1.06 3.05 3.39
CA HIS A 609 -0.09 3.39 2.34
C HIS A 609 -0.14 4.90 2.05
N GLU A 610 0.36 5.31 0.88
CA GLU A 610 0.60 6.72 0.54
C GLU A 610 1.30 7.45 1.70
N VAL A 611 2.39 6.87 2.21
CA VAL A 611 3.15 7.46 3.33
C VAL A 611 4.01 8.60 2.81
N THR A 612 3.78 9.79 3.35
CA THR A 612 4.38 11.05 2.88
C THR A 612 5.81 11.24 3.41
N PRO A 613 6.67 12.06 2.75
CA PRO A 613 7.97 12.46 3.30
C PRO A 613 7.89 13.05 4.71
N LYS A 614 8.94 12.83 5.51
CA LYS A 614 9.02 13.24 6.93
C LYS A 614 8.74 14.73 7.18
N ASP A 615 9.05 15.55 6.18
CA ASP A 615 8.89 17.00 6.13
C ASP A 615 7.46 17.46 5.79
N ARG A 616 6.60 16.55 5.31
CA ARG A 616 5.16 16.76 5.08
C ARG A 616 4.29 15.90 6.01
N ALA A 617 4.78 15.57 7.20
CA ALA A 617 3.90 15.12 8.26
C ALA A 617 2.97 16.26 8.72
N LEU A 618 1.91 15.96 9.48
CA LEU A 618 1.15 17.01 10.16
C LEU A 618 2.05 17.81 11.11
N SER A 619 1.96 19.14 11.04
CA SER A 619 2.63 20.06 11.96
C SER A 619 1.85 20.23 13.26
N CYS A 620 2.47 20.83 14.28
CA CYS A 620 1.82 21.06 15.56
C CYS A 620 0.57 21.93 15.42
N VAL A 621 0.61 23.00 14.63
CA VAL A 621 -0.50 23.96 14.48
C VAL A 621 -1.69 23.45 13.66
N GLN A 622 -1.53 22.35 12.92
CA GLN A 622 -2.63 21.75 12.16
C GLN A 622 -3.58 21.01 13.10
N CYS A 623 -3.06 20.25 14.06
CA CYS A 623 -3.87 19.71 15.16
C CYS A 623 -4.20 20.82 16.17
N HIS A 624 -3.18 21.44 16.76
CA HIS A 624 -3.31 22.35 17.91
C HIS A 624 -3.42 23.80 17.44
N SER A 625 -4.65 24.27 17.22
CA SER A 625 -4.93 25.65 16.81
C SER A 625 -4.36 26.68 17.79
N SER A 626 -4.30 26.34 19.09
CA SER A 626 -3.73 27.19 20.14
C SER A 626 -2.25 27.53 19.93
N LEU A 627 -1.49 26.67 19.22
CA LEU A 627 -0.06 26.88 18.99
C LEU A 627 0.25 27.79 17.79
N LYS A 628 -0.76 28.38 17.12
CA LYS A 628 -0.53 29.27 15.96
C LYS A 628 0.31 30.49 16.33
N ASP A 629 -0.05 31.21 17.38
CA ASP A 629 0.55 32.51 17.69
C ASP A 629 1.31 32.54 19.03
N GLU A 630 1.42 31.36 19.65
CA GLU A 630 2.24 31.11 20.83
C GLU A 630 3.75 31.22 20.54
N LEU A 631 4.48 31.80 21.50
CA LEU A 631 5.94 31.97 21.43
C LEU A 631 6.71 30.73 21.92
N SER A 632 6.01 29.76 22.51
CA SER A 632 6.54 28.48 22.97
C SER A 632 5.38 27.51 23.27
N CYS A 633 5.67 26.24 23.58
CA CYS A 633 4.65 25.31 24.10
C CYS A 633 4.20 25.65 25.56
N GLY A 634 4.69 26.74 26.15
CA GLY A 634 4.27 27.31 27.44
C GLY A 634 4.67 26.51 28.70
N ARG A 635 4.58 25.18 28.64
CA ARG A 635 4.81 24.26 29.75
C ARG A 635 6.20 23.60 29.72
N CYS A 636 6.68 23.25 28.52
CA CYS A 636 7.90 22.43 28.35
C CYS A 636 9.05 23.11 27.57
N HIS A 637 8.80 24.26 26.93
CA HIS A 637 9.81 25.02 26.19
C HIS A 637 9.80 26.47 26.69
N GLN A 638 10.98 27.00 26.99
CA GLN A 638 11.22 28.45 27.07
C GLN A 638 11.81 28.92 25.75
N GLN A 639 11.69 30.21 25.42
CA GLN A 639 12.44 30.79 24.30
C GLN A 639 13.94 30.58 24.54
N ARG A 640 14.62 30.04 23.52
CA ARG A 640 16.08 30.00 23.42
C ARG A 640 16.46 30.75 22.15
N GLY A 641 17.48 31.60 22.20
CA GLY A 641 17.87 32.46 21.07
C GLY A 641 18.23 31.75 19.76
N ASN A 642 18.34 30.41 19.79
CA ASN A 642 18.72 29.56 18.66
C ASN A 642 17.56 28.63 18.20
N LEU A 643 16.31 28.90 18.60
CA LEU A 643 15.14 28.07 18.25
C LEU A 643 13.92 28.93 17.93
N ASP A 644 13.59 29.07 16.64
CA ASP A 644 12.30 29.62 16.21
C ASP A 644 11.18 28.59 16.43
N PHE A 645 10.37 28.82 17.47
CA PHE A 645 9.20 27.98 17.77
C PHE A 645 8.06 28.17 16.75
N LYS A 646 7.94 29.36 16.14
CA LYS A 646 6.89 29.69 15.17
C LYS A 646 7.09 28.94 13.85
N GLU A 647 8.34 28.82 13.41
CA GLU A 647 8.75 27.91 12.32
C GLU A 647 8.51 26.45 12.74
N LEU A 648 9.03 26.04 13.91
CA LEU A 648 8.98 24.66 14.38
C LEU A 648 7.55 24.10 14.47
N ALA A 649 6.62 24.88 15.02
CA ALA A 649 5.22 24.48 15.18
C ALA A 649 4.46 24.42 13.85
N ARG A 650 4.89 25.19 12.84
CA ARG A 650 4.32 25.20 11.48
C ARG A 650 4.91 24.14 10.55
N ARG A 651 6.12 23.64 10.86
CA ARG A 651 6.86 22.68 10.04
C ARG A 651 6.09 21.38 9.79
N GLY A 652 5.61 21.21 8.56
CA GLY A 652 4.85 20.04 8.13
C GLY A 652 4.29 20.23 6.71
N ILE A 653 3.18 19.55 6.41
CA ILE A 653 2.51 19.60 5.11
C ILE A 653 1.93 20.99 4.79
N ASP A 654 2.46 21.63 3.75
CA ASP A 654 1.88 22.83 3.16
C ASP A 654 0.91 22.45 2.03
N PHE A 655 -0.38 22.64 2.28
CA PHE A 655 -1.44 22.35 1.31
C PHE A 655 -1.53 23.39 0.17
N LYS A 656 -1.03 24.62 0.33
CA LYS A 656 -0.96 25.60 -0.76
C LYS A 656 0.14 25.22 -1.76
N VAL A 657 1.24 24.65 -1.27
CA VAL A 657 2.32 24.08 -2.10
C VAL A 657 1.93 22.76 -2.76
N LEU A 658 1.03 21.97 -2.17
CA LEU A 658 0.43 20.82 -2.88
C LEU A 658 -0.59 21.28 -3.93
N HIS A 659 -1.38 22.31 -3.65
CA HIS A 659 -2.33 22.87 -4.60
C HIS A 659 -1.64 23.50 -5.83
N SER A 660 -0.55 24.24 -5.65
CA SER A 660 0.26 24.75 -6.78
C SER A 660 1.00 23.67 -7.57
N ARG A 661 0.95 22.40 -7.10
CA ARG A 661 1.39 21.19 -7.82
C ARG A 661 0.22 20.36 -8.37
N GLY A 662 -0.97 20.95 -8.46
CA GLY A 662 -2.16 20.34 -9.07
C GLY A 662 -3.03 19.50 -8.15
N ARG A 663 -2.77 19.44 -6.84
CA ARG A 663 -3.55 18.61 -5.90
C ARG A 663 -4.76 19.36 -5.34
N ASP A 664 -5.90 18.68 -5.24
CA ASP A 664 -7.11 19.23 -4.60
C ASP A 664 -6.97 19.29 -3.08
N THR A 665 -6.33 20.38 -2.62
CA THR A 665 -5.91 20.56 -1.22
C THR A 665 -6.13 21.99 -0.70
N LEU A 666 -6.60 22.92 -1.53
CA LEU A 666 -6.77 24.33 -1.14
C LEU A 666 -7.76 24.51 0.02
N ASN A 667 -8.80 23.68 0.06
CA ASN A 667 -9.78 23.59 1.15
C ASN A 667 -9.19 23.10 2.49
N LEU A 668 -7.99 22.50 2.50
CA LEU A 668 -7.27 22.07 3.69
C LEU A 668 -6.31 23.12 4.24
N ALA A 669 -6.00 24.16 3.45
CA ALA A 669 -4.89 25.08 3.72
C ALA A 669 -5.03 25.90 5.02
N GLU A 670 -6.26 26.20 5.44
CA GLU A 670 -6.55 26.93 6.68
C GLU A 670 -7.17 26.04 7.78
N VAL A 671 -7.31 24.73 7.53
CA VAL A 671 -7.94 23.79 8.48
C VAL A 671 -7.07 23.65 9.73
N THR A 672 -7.68 23.91 10.89
CA THR A 672 -7.14 23.60 12.21
C THR A 672 -8.08 22.65 12.94
N ASP A 673 -7.66 22.13 14.10
CA ASP A 673 -8.24 20.92 14.68
C ASP A 673 -8.34 19.79 13.63
N TYR A 674 -7.21 19.50 13.00
CA TYR A 674 -7.16 18.58 11.87
C TYR A 674 -7.62 17.15 12.24
N ILE A 675 -7.62 16.77 13.52
CA ILE A 675 -8.10 15.46 13.97
C ILE A 675 -9.48 15.46 14.64
N ASP A 676 -10.14 16.63 14.77
CA ASP A 676 -11.45 16.82 15.41
C ASP A 676 -11.46 16.34 16.88
N PHE A 677 -10.83 17.12 17.75
CA PHE A 677 -10.70 16.84 19.17
C PHE A 677 -12.05 16.65 19.87
N GLN A 678 -13.08 17.41 19.47
CA GLN A 678 -14.42 17.28 20.06
C GLN A 678 -15.10 15.97 19.66
N LYS A 679 -15.04 15.57 18.39
CA LYS A 679 -15.51 14.24 17.94
C LYS A 679 -14.74 13.09 18.59
N LEU A 680 -13.46 13.27 18.88
CA LEU A 680 -12.62 12.33 19.64
C LEU A 680 -12.89 12.35 21.15
N GLY A 681 -13.79 13.18 21.65
CA GLY A 681 -14.26 13.23 23.04
C GLY A 681 -13.42 14.10 23.99
N TYR A 682 -12.56 14.98 23.47
CA TYR A 682 -11.89 16.01 24.27
C TYR A 682 -12.80 17.24 24.39
N ALA A 683 -12.66 18.02 25.47
CA ALA A 683 -13.41 19.27 25.66
C ALA A 683 -12.95 20.43 24.74
N GLY A 684 -11.83 20.24 24.02
CA GLY A 684 -11.16 21.24 23.20
C GLY A 684 -9.71 20.80 22.95
N ASP A 685 -8.85 21.73 22.56
CA ASP A 685 -7.41 21.48 22.33
C ASP A 685 -6.73 20.89 23.59
N PRO A 686 -6.17 19.66 23.55
CA PRO A 686 -5.54 19.02 24.70
C PRO A 686 -4.30 19.73 25.24
N VAL A 687 -3.67 20.63 24.47
CA VAL A 687 -2.61 21.52 24.99
C VAL A 687 -3.19 22.46 26.04
N LEU A 688 -4.40 22.99 25.80
CA LEU A 688 -5.10 23.86 26.74
C LEU A 688 -5.73 23.02 27.87
N VAL A 689 -6.73 22.18 27.53
CA VAL A 689 -7.64 21.53 28.49
C VAL A 689 -7.16 20.19 29.05
N GLY A 690 -6.08 19.64 28.50
CA GLY A 690 -5.60 18.29 28.84
C GLY A 690 -6.46 17.16 28.23
N GLY A 691 -6.35 15.95 28.80
CA GLY A 691 -7.14 14.80 28.36
C GLY A 691 -6.42 13.47 28.61
N ARG A 692 -6.56 12.51 27.68
CA ARG A 692 -5.87 11.20 27.74
C ARG A 692 -4.34 11.33 27.93
N PHE A 693 -3.75 12.37 27.33
CA PHE A 693 -2.37 12.78 27.52
C PHE A 693 -2.16 13.36 28.94
N LYS A 694 -2.21 12.51 29.97
CA LYS A 694 -1.93 12.96 31.35
C LYS A 694 -0.51 13.51 31.44
N GLN A 695 -0.43 14.75 31.94
CA GLN A 695 0.76 15.58 32.17
C GLN A 695 2.02 15.21 31.36
N LEU A 696 2.32 16.07 30.39
CA LEU A 696 3.72 16.37 30.08
C LEU A 696 4.40 16.79 31.40
N PRO A 697 5.62 16.32 31.70
CA PRO A 697 6.37 16.87 32.81
C PRO A 697 6.71 18.34 32.51
N LEU A 698 6.82 19.13 33.59
CA LEU A 698 7.12 20.58 33.62
C LEU A 698 5.94 21.52 33.26
N GLY A 699 5.91 22.67 33.96
CA GLY A 699 5.10 23.85 33.61
C GLY A 699 3.75 24.00 34.30
N LYS A 700 3.51 25.17 34.93
CA LYS A 700 2.15 25.69 35.18
C LYS A 700 1.46 25.95 33.82
N PRO A 701 0.12 25.94 33.72
CA PRO A 701 -0.58 26.33 32.50
C PRO A 701 -0.30 27.79 32.12
N PRO A 702 -0.45 28.17 30.83
CA PRO A 702 -0.49 29.57 30.43
C PRO A 702 -1.55 30.32 31.24
N VAL A 703 -1.24 31.54 31.66
CA VAL A 703 -2.25 32.46 32.19
C VAL A 703 -3.06 32.94 30.99
N LEU A 704 -4.29 32.47 30.85
CA LEU A 704 -5.26 33.08 29.95
C LEU A 704 -5.39 34.55 30.37
N GLY A 705 -5.15 35.47 29.42
CA GLY A 705 -5.00 36.89 29.73
C GLY A 705 -6.23 37.42 30.46
N GLU A 706 -6.00 38.08 31.59
CA GLU A 706 -7.07 38.75 32.34
C GLU A 706 -7.74 39.78 31.43
N GLU A 707 -9.07 39.68 31.30
CA GLU A 707 -9.84 40.74 30.66
C GLU A 707 -9.57 42.04 31.42
N LYS A 708 -9.19 43.10 30.68
CA LYS A 708 -9.02 44.42 31.28
C LYS A 708 -10.39 44.93 31.74
N ALA A 709 -10.73 44.66 32.99
CA ALA A 709 -11.83 45.29 33.70
C ALA A 709 -11.59 46.80 33.71
N GLY A 710 -12.17 47.51 32.74
CA GLY A 710 -12.08 48.95 32.62
C GLY A 710 -12.72 49.60 33.85
N SER A 711 -11.95 50.36 34.61
CA SER A 711 -12.44 51.05 35.79
C SER A 711 -13.35 52.20 35.38
N LEU A 712 -14.67 51.96 35.39
CA LEU A 712 -15.65 53.03 35.42
C LEU A 712 -15.59 53.71 36.80
N LYS A 713 -14.99 54.89 36.81
CA LYS A 713 -15.09 55.91 37.84
C LYS A 713 -15.35 57.25 37.17
N GLU A 714 -16.62 57.49 36.81
CA GLU A 714 -17.51 58.44 37.49
C GLU A 714 -18.96 58.17 37.06
#